data_AF-A0A1T4V280-F1
#
_entry.id   AF-A0A1T4V280-F1
#
_cell.length_a   1.000
_cell.length_b   1.000
_cell.length_c   1.000
_cell.angle_alpha   90.00
_cell.angle_beta   90.00
_cell.angle_gamma   90.00
#
_symmetry.space_group_name_H-M   'P 1'
#
loop_
_entity.id
_entity.type
_entity.pdbx_description
1 polymer ?
#
loop_
_entity_poly.entity_id
_entity_poly.type
_entity_poly.pdbx_seq_one_letter_code
_entity_poly.pdbx_strand_id
1 'polypeptide(L)'
;MSFKKSLLAIAVFEVICCSTQAATVKYVDTFGKPMFALNFVNDYARQDEEGNLWSLTEDHRNAIVDAASIWGELFAKNSSNTTYLPISVKLAYEAGNMNNASAGSEVDVNSTYTLLQNGIITGRILDNNLAEYTINQSTKIGYMPYLYPVPTMEVTQELTTTTFHELSHALGISSEAPTLKLLKTQWDDIKEDPDSEDLVNLLKENHYLDENNEFVDNPPNPLATTGGSNNMTAFASHLWSFMKINGNSAVEKTNEAPTQLKYLSWLSYSENPVADSFIVGPGQKSGVYFIGPNVTAVLNDALPGVPVNGMEKRNGFELSHLELAHSMMSHQNYRNYVTLMEAEMAVFQDIGYKIDRRNFYGSSEYRNGQNYTNTNPFYARNAEGTAYIAGKPNTATLGVGFHLYGSNNIVTQAADLLADGRGGTGIRSDGSGNTIIIPSSTRITANGDHGTGILMSYGKDNTIVSRGAIEATGTGGKAVAFDFGVNMLGEDEDSRGSYMRTVDGKKSDISGEVDGYELNLKGPLVSTFDLSGSLEGRYASIYIADNAYVEQINVLKGASIKGDIISEWDPKDKDISDSAPQNLYIDLNFGYGVKADGTSTGSGDSSFAMTLEGSIAGYKSLKINHAAGTLNIEGTVAAYDLVNSGYLAIKDASDDKYCADIKHDFTTTGTLETGFYADSTSDKIKVGGSATVEGKWVLRPNLDFYSNNAKISPEFPVVANSWDRDSFASVDIVGAFSPTLKMRLSDATDPNSPKVEMYRDSDAYSKYADTGADAQVGSALYEIASVAHGDMQELITSLDFSDMQGKSVTSALKQLGPSAFDYGSMTALKDSTAVTGELMRHMQ
;
A
#
# COMPACT_ATOMS: atom_id res chain seq x y z
N MET A 1 3.40 24.17 -20.36
CA MET A 1 2.84 23.97 -21.71
C MET A 1 2.09 22.64 -21.72
N SER A 2 0.77 22.72 -21.87
CA SER A 2 -0.27 21.68 -22.08
C SER A 2 0.03 20.17 -21.90
N PHE A 3 -0.57 19.62 -20.84
CA PHE A 3 -1.19 18.30 -20.65
C PHE A 3 -1.13 17.22 -21.76
N LYS A 4 -0.76 15.99 -21.36
CA LYS A 4 -1.41 14.74 -21.79
C LYS A 4 -1.57 13.79 -20.59
N LYS A 5 -2.73 13.90 -19.92
CA LYS A 5 -3.26 12.84 -19.06
C LYS A 5 -3.96 11.83 -19.96
N SER A 6 -3.54 10.57 -19.94
CA SER A 6 -4.29 9.45 -20.49
C SER A 6 -5.36 9.07 -19.45
N LEU A 7 -6.49 9.78 -19.46
CA LEU A 7 -7.68 9.35 -18.73
C LEU A 7 -8.34 8.21 -19.52
N LEU A 8 -8.60 7.10 -18.84
CA LEU A 8 -9.63 6.15 -19.24
C LEU A 8 -10.96 6.93 -19.30
N ALA A 9 -11.57 7.02 -20.47
CA ALA A 9 -12.80 7.77 -20.65
C ALA A 9 -13.98 6.98 -20.07
N ILE A 10 -14.44 7.38 -18.87
CA ILE A 10 -15.78 7.03 -18.38
C ILE A 10 -16.77 7.94 -19.12
N ALA A 11 -17.54 7.37 -20.05
CA ALA A 11 -18.61 8.09 -20.72
C ALA A 11 -19.87 8.04 -19.83
N VAL A 12 -20.09 9.09 -19.04
CA VAL A 12 -21.36 9.32 -18.34
C VAL A 12 -22.36 9.93 -19.32
N PHE A 13 -23.39 9.19 -19.74
CA PHE A 13 -24.51 9.72 -20.50
C PHE A 13 -25.73 9.85 -19.59
N GLU A 14 -26.12 11.09 -19.27
CA GLU A 14 -27.43 11.39 -18.69
C GLU A 14 -28.47 11.54 -19.80
N VAL A 15 -29.54 10.75 -19.76
CA VAL A 15 -30.73 10.94 -20.58
C VAL A 15 -31.86 11.40 -19.67
N ILE A 16 -32.17 12.70 -19.70
CA ILE A 16 -33.30 13.28 -18.97
C ILE A 16 -34.54 13.23 -19.85
N CYS A 17 -35.46 12.32 -19.54
CA CYS A 17 -36.85 12.36 -20.01
C CYS A 17 -37.81 12.37 -18.81
N CYS A 18 -38.83 13.21 -18.90
CA CYS A 18 -39.62 13.75 -17.80
C CYS A 18 -40.65 12.76 -17.19
N SER A 19 -40.85 12.92 -15.87
CA SER A 19 -41.89 12.39 -14.95
C SER A 19 -41.64 11.03 -14.25
N THR A 20 -41.86 11.05 -12.92
CA THR A 20 -41.56 10.06 -11.86
C THR A 20 -40.08 9.92 -11.49
N GLN A 21 -39.77 9.90 -10.17
CA GLN A 21 -38.43 9.94 -9.56
C GLN A 21 -37.37 9.25 -10.43
N ALA A 22 -36.45 10.02 -11.02
CA ALA A 22 -35.43 9.48 -11.87
C ALA A 22 -34.41 8.73 -10.99
N ALA A 23 -34.45 7.40 -11.02
CA ALA A 23 -33.38 6.58 -10.45
C ALA A 23 -32.06 6.96 -11.15
N THR A 24 -31.04 7.31 -10.39
CA THR A 24 -29.69 7.51 -10.93
C THR A 24 -29.13 6.13 -11.26
N VAL A 25 -28.71 5.89 -12.51
CA VAL A 25 -28.08 4.62 -12.91
C VAL A 25 -26.60 4.86 -13.20
N LYS A 26 -25.73 4.05 -12.58
CA LYS A 26 -24.30 4.03 -12.88
C LYS A 26 -23.94 2.72 -13.59
N TYR A 27 -23.32 2.83 -14.75
CA TYR A 27 -22.89 1.69 -15.54
C TYR A 27 -21.42 1.38 -15.27
N VAL A 28 -21.12 0.10 -15.04
CA VAL A 28 -19.77 -0.42 -14.84
C VAL A 28 -19.36 -1.20 -16.08
N ASP A 29 -18.38 -0.67 -16.80
CA ASP A 29 -17.73 -1.33 -17.93
C ASP A 29 -16.33 -1.78 -17.53
N THR A 30 -15.97 -3.00 -17.91
CA THR A 30 -14.63 -3.54 -17.64
C THR A 30 -14.09 -4.17 -18.92
N PHE A 31 -12.90 -3.74 -19.35
CA PHE A 31 -12.27 -4.19 -20.60
C PHE A 31 -13.18 -4.04 -21.85
N GLY A 32 -14.02 -3.00 -21.88
CA GLY A 32 -14.98 -2.75 -22.97
C GLY A 32 -16.20 -3.68 -22.96
N LYS A 33 -16.42 -4.42 -21.86
CA LYS A 33 -17.58 -5.29 -21.67
C LYS A 33 -18.50 -4.71 -20.59
N PRO A 34 -19.84 -4.70 -20.82
CA PRO A 34 -20.78 -4.30 -19.80
C PRO A 34 -20.80 -5.32 -18.67
N MET A 35 -20.70 -4.86 -17.41
CA MET A 35 -20.76 -5.72 -16.23
C MET A 35 -22.00 -5.44 -15.38
N PHE A 36 -22.07 -4.28 -14.74
CA PHE A 36 -23.14 -3.97 -13.78
C PHE A 36 -23.87 -2.68 -14.15
N ALA A 37 -25.18 -2.65 -13.88
CA ALA A 37 -25.97 -1.43 -13.86
C ALA A 37 -26.46 -1.20 -12.42
N LEU A 38 -25.81 -0.27 -11.72
CA LEU A 38 -26.13 0.09 -10.35
C LEU A 38 -27.28 1.11 -10.36
N ASN A 39 -28.47 0.64 -10.04
CA ASN A 39 -29.71 1.42 -10.05
C ASN A 39 -29.96 2.01 -8.65
N PHE A 40 -29.72 3.30 -8.45
CA PHE A 40 -30.02 3.97 -7.18
C PHE A 40 -31.51 4.28 -7.11
N VAL A 41 -32.26 3.39 -6.45
CA VAL A 41 -33.74 3.35 -6.50
C VAL A 41 -34.36 4.45 -5.63
N ASN A 42 -33.63 4.97 -4.64
CA ASN A 42 -34.00 6.12 -3.82
C ASN A 42 -32.75 6.94 -3.49
N ASP A 43 -32.70 8.22 -3.89
CA ASP A 43 -31.56 9.11 -3.53
C ASP A 43 -31.53 9.46 -2.04
N TYR A 44 -32.58 9.14 -1.28
CA TYR A 44 -32.71 9.48 0.14
C TYR A 44 -33.34 8.33 0.95
N ALA A 45 -32.84 8.07 2.16
CA ALA A 45 -33.56 7.31 3.18
C ALA A 45 -34.59 8.22 3.90
N ARG A 46 -35.78 7.70 4.23
CA ARG A 46 -36.76 8.41 5.10
C ARG A 46 -36.28 8.39 6.56
N GLN A 47 -36.70 9.41 7.29
CA GLN A 47 -35.89 10.19 8.24
C GLN A 47 -35.64 9.56 9.62
N ASP A 48 -34.58 10.04 10.28
CA ASP A 48 -34.30 9.95 11.72
C ASP A 48 -35.44 10.51 12.61
N GLU A 49 -35.33 10.39 13.93
CA GLU A 49 -36.39 10.82 14.88
C GLU A 49 -36.79 12.32 14.73
N GLU A 50 -35.92 13.17 14.17
CA GLU A 50 -36.17 14.60 13.95
C GLU A 50 -36.68 14.97 12.56
N GLY A 51 -36.65 14.05 11.61
CA GLY A 51 -37.14 14.33 10.28
C GLY A 51 -36.09 14.97 9.35
N ASN A 52 -34.86 14.43 9.27
CA ASN A 52 -33.86 14.78 8.27
C ASN A 52 -33.66 13.70 7.19
N LEU A 53 -33.47 14.10 5.93
CA LEU A 53 -33.17 13.17 4.82
C LEU A 53 -31.68 12.85 4.80
N TRP A 54 -31.34 11.56 4.72
CA TRP A 54 -29.96 11.08 4.53
C TRP A 54 -29.76 10.62 3.08
N SER A 55 -28.65 11.01 2.47
CA SER A 55 -28.31 10.67 1.07
C SER A 55 -26.81 10.48 0.87
N LEU A 56 -26.44 9.78 -0.19
CA LEU A 56 -25.06 9.66 -0.62
C LEU A 56 -24.62 10.87 -1.46
N THR A 57 -23.37 11.30 -1.29
CA THR A 57 -22.74 12.26 -2.19
C THR A 57 -22.38 11.59 -3.51
N GLU A 58 -21.94 12.37 -4.50
CA GLU A 58 -21.46 11.82 -5.76
C GLU A 58 -20.20 10.97 -5.58
N ASP A 59 -19.29 11.39 -4.69
CA ASP A 59 -18.09 10.63 -4.41
C ASP A 59 -18.40 9.30 -3.71
N HIS A 60 -19.40 9.27 -2.81
CA HIS A 60 -19.88 8.02 -2.22
C HIS A 60 -20.43 7.08 -3.30
N ARG A 61 -21.21 7.59 -4.25
CA ARG A 61 -21.68 6.78 -5.39
C ARG A 61 -20.53 6.27 -6.25
N ASN A 62 -19.50 7.08 -6.46
CA ASN A 62 -18.32 6.66 -7.21
C ASN A 62 -17.51 5.59 -6.46
N ALA A 63 -17.47 5.60 -5.13
CA ALA A 63 -16.86 4.54 -4.34
C ALA A 63 -17.57 3.18 -4.53
N ILE A 64 -18.90 3.17 -4.59
CA ILE A 64 -19.69 1.97 -4.90
C ILE A 64 -19.37 1.47 -6.32
N VAL A 65 -19.23 2.39 -7.28
CA VAL A 65 -18.83 2.08 -8.66
C VAL A 65 -17.41 1.51 -8.71
N ASP A 66 -16.48 2.06 -7.94
CA ASP A 66 -15.10 1.57 -7.86
C ASP A 66 -15.07 0.14 -7.30
N ALA A 67 -15.80 -0.14 -6.22
CA ALA A 67 -15.94 -1.48 -5.66
C ALA A 67 -16.54 -2.48 -6.67
N ALA A 68 -17.60 -2.09 -7.38
CA ALA A 68 -18.20 -2.92 -8.43
C ALA A 68 -17.25 -3.11 -9.64
N SER A 69 -16.38 -2.14 -9.92
CA SER A 69 -15.38 -2.24 -10.99
C SER A 69 -14.29 -3.28 -10.67
N ILE A 70 -13.92 -3.45 -9.40
CA ILE A 70 -13.00 -4.50 -8.96
C ILE A 70 -13.61 -5.88 -9.20
N TRP A 71 -14.89 -6.09 -8.87
CA TRP A 71 -15.62 -7.30 -9.25
C TRP A 71 -15.68 -7.50 -10.77
N GLY A 72 -15.89 -6.41 -11.52
CA GLY A 72 -15.82 -6.40 -12.97
C GLY A 72 -14.48 -6.92 -13.49
N GLU A 73 -13.37 -6.47 -12.92
CA GLU A 73 -12.02 -6.91 -13.28
C GLU A 73 -11.81 -8.42 -13.07
N LEU A 74 -12.35 -8.96 -11.97
CA LEU A 74 -12.25 -10.38 -11.63
C LEU A 74 -13.01 -11.29 -12.61
N PHE A 75 -14.19 -10.86 -13.08
CA PHE A 75 -15.11 -11.72 -13.83
C PHE A 75 -15.21 -11.43 -15.33
N ALA A 76 -15.05 -10.18 -15.76
CA ALA A 76 -15.44 -9.73 -17.10
C ALA A 76 -14.81 -10.53 -18.24
N LYS A 77 -13.53 -10.91 -18.09
CA LYS A 77 -12.78 -11.65 -19.10
C LYS A 77 -13.44 -12.97 -19.49
N ASN A 78 -14.06 -13.66 -18.52
CA ASN A 78 -14.62 -15.00 -18.71
C ASN A 78 -16.12 -15.09 -18.41
N SER A 79 -16.78 -13.97 -18.10
CA SER A 79 -18.23 -13.96 -17.91
C SER A 79 -18.97 -14.21 -19.23
N SER A 80 -20.21 -14.68 -19.15
CA SER A 80 -21.06 -14.97 -20.31
C SER A 80 -22.05 -13.85 -20.61
N ASN A 81 -22.20 -12.87 -19.70
CA ASN A 81 -23.11 -11.74 -19.90
C ASN A 81 -22.66 -10.87 -21.09
N THR A 82 -23.65 -10.39 -21.85
CA THR A 82 -23.45 -9.48 -22.99
C THR A 82 -24.12 -8.13 -22.79
N THR A 83 -24.84 -7.97 -21.68
CA THR A 83 -25.54 -6.75 -21.26
C THR A 83 -25.25 -6.50 -19.78
N TYR A 84 -25.57 -5.30 -19.30
CA TYR A 84 -25.39 -4.93 -17.90
C TYR A 84 -26.31 -5.75 -17.00
N LEU A 85 -25.76 -6.25 -15.89
CA LEU A 85 -26.49 -6.97 -14.87
C LEU A 85 -27.05 -5.96 -13.85
N PRO A 86 -28.38 -5.81 -13.74
CA PRO A 86 -28.98 -4.79 -12.89
C PRO A 86 -28.89 -5.15 -11.40
N ILE A 87 -28.39 -4.21 -10.60
CA ILE A 87 -28.31 -4.27 -9.13
C ILE A 87 -29.01 -3.04 -8.57
N SER A 88 -29.99 -3.23 -7.71
CA SER A 88 -30.65 -2.11 -7.03
C SER A 88 -29.85 -1.67 -5.82
N VAL A 89 -29.47 -0.39 -5.77
CA VAL A 89 -28.84 0.25 -4.60
C VAL A 89 -29.90 1.04 -3.85
N LYS A 90 -30.10 0.73 -2.57
CA LYS A 90 -31.12 1.32 -1.71
C LYS A 90 -30.51 1.94 -0.47
N LEU A 91 -31.06 3.08 -0.07
CA LEU A 91 -30.77 3.73 1.21
C LEU A 91 -31.89 3.42 2.19
N ALA A 92 -31.54 2.97 3.39
CA ALA A 92 -32.48 2.58 4.43
C ALA A 92 -32.22 3.33 5.75
N TYR A 93 -33.26 3.39 6.59
CA TYR A 93 -33.14 3.83 7.98
C TYR A 93 -33.78 2.78 8.88
N GLU A 94 -32.91 2.03 9.56
CA GLU A 94 -33.29 1.10 10.61
C GLU A 94 -32.46 1.45 11.84
N ALA A 95 -33.09 2.05 12.86
CA ALA A 95 -32.39 2.56 14.04
C ALA A 95 -31.51 1.50 14.74
N GLY A 96 -31.86 0.23 14.66
CA GLY A 96 -31.09 -0.88 15.22
C GLY A 96 -29.92 -1.38 14.35
N ASN A 97 -29.80 -0.90 13.11
CA ASN A 97 -28.83 -1.36 12.10
C ASN A 97 -28.06 -0.18 11.46
N MET A 98 -27.93 0.95 12.17
CA MET A 98 -27.14 2.08 11.69
C MET A 98 -25.68 1.68 11.40
N ASN A 99 -25.06 2.34 10.41
CA ASN A 99 -23.72 2.03 9.88
C ASN A 99 -23.58 0.64 9.22
N ASN A 100 -24.66 -0.14 9.09
CA ASN A 100 -24.63 -1.46 8.47
C ASN A 100 -24.98 -1.39 6.98
N ALA A 101 -24.55 -2.40 6.21
CA ALA A 101 -25.02 -2.61 4.85
C ALA A 101 -25.32 -4.10 4.64
N SER A 102 -26.04 -4.43 3.58
CA SER A 102 -26.29 -5.82 3.19
C SER A 102 -26.48 -5.91 1.69
N ALA A 103 -25.99 -6.98 1.07
CA ALA A 103 -26.42 -7.32 -0.28
C ALA A 103 -26.87 -8.77 -0.40
N GLY A 104 -27.89 -8.99 -1.21
CA GLY A 104 -28.46 -10.31 -1.45
C GLY A 104 -28.93 -10.48 -2.89
N SER A 105 -29.01 -11.73 -3.32
CA SER A 105 -29.53 -12.14 -4.62
C SER A 105 -30.26 -13.45 -4.44
N GLU A 106 -31.51 -13.53 -4.92
CA GLU A 106 -32.29 -14.76 -4.81
C GLU A 106 -31.61 -15.91 -5.56
N VAL A 107 -31.88 -17.15 -5.15
CA VAL A 107 -31.39 -18.35 -5.84
C VAL A 107 -32.33 -18.72 -7.00
N ASP A 108 -31.80 -18.95 -8.21
CA ASP A 108 -32.62 -19.44 -9.34
C ASP A 108 -33.18 -20.82 -9.00
N VAL A 109 -34.52 -20.94 -9.05
CA VAL A 109 -35.26 -22.16 -8.73
C VAL A 109 -34.87 -23.39 -9.58
N ASN A 110 -34.16 -23.21 -10.69
CA ASN A 110 -33.69 -24.27 -11.59
C ASN A 110 -32.16 -24.46 -11.57
N SER A 111 -31.46 -23.83 -10.64
CA SER A 111 -30.00 -23.77 -10.57
C SER A 111 -29.55 -23.79 -9.10
N THR A 112 -28.25 -23.88 -8.86
CA THR A 112 -27.63 -23.69 -7.53
C THR A 112 -27.03 -22.27 -7.38
N TYR A 113 -27.17 -21.43 -8.42
CA TYR A 113 -26.62 -20.09 -8.48
C TYR A 113 -27.64 -19.02 -8.08
N THR A 114 -27.14 -17.95 -7.46
CA THR A 114 -27.94 -16.71 -7.29
C THR A 114 -28.27 -16.11 -8.65
N LEU A 115 -29.30 -15.27 -8.75
CA LEU A 115 -29.69 -14.62 -10.01
C LEU A 115 -28.54 -13.80 -10.60
N LEU A 116 -27.79 -13.08 -9.75
CA LEU A 116 -26.63 -12.30 -10.18
C LEU A 116 -25.49 -13.20 -10.66
N GLN A 117 -25.18 -14.26 -9.92
CA GLN A 117 -24.19 -15.26 -10.29
C GLN A 117 -24.54 -15.94 -11.63
N ASN A 118 -25.82 -16.28 -11.84
CA ASN A 118 -26.31 -16.88 -13.07
C ASN A 118 -26.14 -15.93 -14.27
N GLY A 119 -26.42 -14.64 -14.07
CA GLY A 119 -26.15 -13.59 -15.04
C GLY A 119 -24.68 -13.57 -15.49
N ILE A 120 -23.74 -13.68 -14.55
CA ILE A 120 -22.30 -13.68 -14.85
C ILE A 120 -21.86 -14.99 -15.51
N ILE A 121 -22.20 -16.15 -14.92
CA ILE A 121 -21.67 -17.45 -15.33
C ILE A 121 -22.30 -17.93 -16.64
N THR A 122 -23.62 -17.82 -16.77
CA THR A 122 -24.37 -18.38 -17.91
C THR A 122 -24.86 -17.32 -18.89
N GLY A 123 -24.88 -16.04 -18.50
CA GLY A 123 -25.44 -14.95 -19.29
C GLY A 123 -26.96 -14.87 -19.21
N ARG A 124 -27.61 -15.70 -18.38
CA ARG A 124 -29.06 -15.76 -18.25
C ARG A 124 -29.55 -14.69 -17.26
N ILE A 125 -30.22 -13.67 -17.78
CA ILE A 125 -30.89 -12.65 -16.98
C ILE A 125 -32.34 -13.10 -16.77
N LEU A 126 -32.69 -13.33 -15.50
CA LEU A 126 -33.96 -13.94 -15.10
C LEU A 126 -34.98 -12.95 -14.52
N ASP A 127 -34.51 -11.76 -14.14
CA ASP A 127 -35.31 -10.69 -13.57
C ASP A 127 -34.74 -9.33 -13.99
N ASN A 128 -35.54 -8.27 -13.88
CA ASN A 128 -35.16 -6.88 -14.07
C ASN A 128 -34.31 -6.34 -12.91
N ASN A 129 -34.27 -7.04 -11.78
CA ASN A 129 -33.37 -6.78 -10.66
C ASN A 129 -32.72 -8.10 -10.21
N LEU A 130 -31.40 -8.23 -10.34
CA LEU A 130 -30.71 -9.48 -10.02
C LEU A 130 -30.17 -9.52 -8.60
N ALA A 131 -29.91 -8.35 -8.00
CA ALA A 131 -29.45 -8.24 -6.62
C ALA A 131 -29.92 -6.93 -6.00
N GLU A 132 -29.97 -6.90 -4.68
CA GLU A 132 -30.27 -5.72 -3.89
C GLU A 132 -29.11 -5.44 -2.95
N TYR A 133 -28.60 -4.21 -2.98
CA TYR A 133 -27.60 -3.68 -2.04
C TYR A 133 -28.24 -2.56 -1.22
N THR A 134 -28.39 -2.78 0.08
CA THR A 134 -29.02 -1.84 1.01
C THR A 134 -27.96 -1.26 1.93
N ILE A 135 -27.94 0.07 2.05
CA ILE A 135 -27.04 0.82 2.93
C ILE A 135 -27.89 1.53 3.98
N ASN A 136 -27.68 1.20 5.26
CA ASN A 136 -28.33 1.90 6.35
C ASN A 136 -27.63 3.23 6.65
N GLN A 137 -28.39 4.18 7.18
CA GLN A 137 -27.87 5.48 7.58
C GLN A 137 -26.61 5.35 8.46
N SER A 138 -25.57 6.09 8.06
CA SER A 138 -24.29 6.17 8.76
C SER A 138 -23.96 7.61 9.12
N THR A 139 -23.32 7.81 10.28
CA THR A 139 -22.96 9.12 10.81
C THR A 139 -21.62 9.64 10.29
N LYS A 140 -20.67 8.75 9.91
CA LYS A 140 -19.37 9.08 9.31
C LYS A 140 -19.05 8.12 8.16
N ILE A 141 -19.35 8.52 6.92
CA ILE A 141 -19.06 7.73 5.72
C ILE A 141 -17.69 8.13 5.16
N GLY A 142 -16.81 7.16 5.01
CA GLY A 142 -15.57 7.27 4.27
C GLY A 142 -15.63 6.53 2.94
N TYR A 143 -14.66 6.81 2.08
CA TYR A 143 -14.36 5.96 0.96
C TYR A 143 -12.88 6.03 0.63
N MET A 144 -12.35 4.92 0.15
CA MET A 144 -10.99 4.84 -0.35
C MET A 144 -10.97 4.52 -1.84
N PRO A 145 -10.31 5.36 -2.65
CA PRO A 145 -10.16 5.07 -4.05
C PRO A 145 -9.13 3.93 -4.29
N TYR A 146 -8.34 3.53 -3.29
CA TYR A 146 -7.37 2.43 -3.37
C TYR A 146 -7.28 1.69 -2.03
N LEU A 147 -7.12 0.37 -2.09
CA LEU A 147 -7.28 -0.52 -0.93
C LEU A 147 -5.94 -0.92 -0.25
N TYR A 148 -4.76 -0.56 -0.76
CA TYR A 148 -3.48 -0.86 -0.07
C TYR A 148 -2.36 0.18 -0.19
N PRO A 149 -1.60 0.41 0.91
CA PRO A 149 -2.10 0.33 2.28
C PRO A 149 -3.24 1.33 2.48
N VAL A 150 -4.13 1.02 3.41
CA VAL A 150 -5.34 1.79 3.74
C VAL A 150 -4.88 3.01 4.58
N PRO A 151 -4.95 4.28 4.10
CA PRO A 151 -4.58 5.44 4.90
C PRO A 151 -5.41 5.59 6.18
N THR A 152 -4.92 6.36 7.15
CA THR A 152 -5.69 6.66 8.37
C THR A 152 -7.01 7.35 8.05
N MET A 153 -8.14 6.82 8.57
CA MET A 153 -9.47 7.41 8.40
C MET A 153 -10.30 7.31 9.68
N GLU A 154 -10.92 8.43 10.08
CA GLU A 154 -11.87 8.49 11.19
C GLU A 154 -13.31 8.30 10.68
N VAL A 155 -13.66 7.06 10.29
CA VAL A 155 -14.95 6.75 9.65
C VAL A 155 -15.64 5.57 10.34
N THR A 156 -16.99 5.59 10.36
CA THR A 156 -17.80 4.48 10.88
C THR A 156 -18.21 3.48 9.81
N GLN A 157 -18.00 3.83 8.52
CA GLN A 157 -18.22 2.94 7.38
C GLN A 157 -17.32 3.34 6.21
N GLU A 158 -16.44 2.45 5.76
CA GLU A 158 -15.62 2.65 4.55
C GLU A 158 -16.32 2.01 3.34
N LEU A 159 -16.90 2.85 2.49
CA LEU A 159 -17.88 2.41 1.52
C LEU A 159 -17.31 1.51 0.42
N THR A 160 -16.04 1.66 0.02
CA THR A 160 -15.46 0.82 -1.04
C THR A 160 -15.34 -0.63 -0.59
N THR A 161 -14.70 -0.88 0.56
CA THR A 161 -14.51 -2.21 1.13
C THR A 161 -15.83 -2.81 1.59
N THR A 162 -16.70 -2.02 2.24
CA THR A 162 -18.03 -2.51 2.65
C THR A 162 -18.86 -2.90 1.42
N THR A 163 -18.91 -2.08 0.37
CA THR A 163 -19.63 -2.47 -0.87
C THR A 163 -19.04 -3.73 -1.48
N PHE A 164 -17.71 -3.83 -1.52
CA PHE A 164 -17.03 -4.99 -2.05
C PHE A 164 -17.37 -6.26 -1.26
N HIS A 165 -17.34 -6.17 0.08
CA HIS A 165 -17.77 -7.23 1.01
C HIS A 165 -19.21 -7.65 0.75
N GLU A 166 -20.17 -6.72 0.82
CA GLU A 166 -21.59 -7.05 0.74
C GLU A 166 -21.95 -7.70 -0.60
N LEU A 167 -21.40 -7.18 -1.71
CA LEU A 167 -21.65 -7.77 -3.03
C LEU A 167 -21.14 -9.21 -3.13
N SER A 168 -20.19 -9.66 -2.31
CA SER A 168 -19.77 -11.08 -2.25
C SER A 168 -20.93 -12.02 -1.95
N HIS A 169 -21.85 -11.62 -1.07
CA HIS A 169 -23.02 -12.41 -0.71
C HIS A 169 -24.00 -12.51 -1.88
N ALA A 170 -24.30 -11.39 -2.53
CA ALA A 170 -25.12 -11.37 -3.75
C ALA A 170 -24.49 -12.20 -4.89
N LEU A 171 -23.16 -12.28 -4.94
CA LEU A 171 -22.38 -13.06 -5.90
C LEU A 171 -22.29 -14.56 -5.54
N GLY A 172 -22.86 -15.00 -4.42
CA GLY A 172 -23.08 -16.41 -4.14
C GLY A 172 -22.36 -16.96 -2.92
N ILE A 173 -21.64 -16.15 -2.13
CA ILE A 173 -21.27 -16.55 -0.75
C ILE A 173 -22.53 -16.45 0.13
N SER A 174 -23.39 -17.46 0.03
CA SER A 174 -24.67 -17.55 0.73
C SER A 174 -24.95 -18.99 1.14
N SER A 175 -25.40 -19.18 2.37
CA SER A 175 -25.78 -20.48 2.94
C SER A 175 -27.25 -20.87 2.70
N GLU A 176 -27.99 -20.13 1.87
CA GLU A 176 -29.41 -20.42 1.60
C GLU A 176 -29.65 -21.90 1.20
N ALA A 177 -30.65 -22.52 1.81
CA ALA A 177 -30.92 -23.95 1.65
C ALA A 177 -32.44 -24.27 1.55
N PRO A 178 -32.79 -25.49 1.10
CA PRO A 178 -34.17 -25.93 0.89
C PRO A 178 -35.14 -25.67 2.03
N THR A 179 -36.34 -25.19 1.72
CA THR A 179 -37.41 -25.03 2.72
C THR A 179 -38.04 -26.37 3.11
N LEU A 180 -38.70 -26.48 4.29
CA LEU A 180 -39.46 -27.67 4.72
C LEU A 180 -40.41 -28.21 3.65
N LYS A 181 -41.03 -27.31 2.89
CA LYS A 181 -41.91 -27.67 1.78
C LYS A 181 -41.17 -28.48 0.71
N LEU A 182 -39.93 -28.14 0.42
CA LEU A 182 -39.09 -28.88 -0.53
C LEU A 182 -38.61 -30.20 0.05
N LEU A 183 -38.18 -30.19 1.31
CA LEU A 183 -37.69 -31.37 2.03
C LEU A 183 -38.75 -32.50 2.02
N LYS A 184 -40.04 -32.15 2.16
CA LYS A 184 -41.18 -33.04 1.95
C LYS A 184 -41.31 -33.59 0.53
N THR A 185 -40.96 -32.79 -0.47
CA THR A 185 -41.15 -33.14 -1.90
C THR A 185 -40.02 -34.04 -2.42
N GLN A 186 -38.83 -33.95 -1.85
CA GLN A 186 -37.64 -34.77 -2.18
C GLN A 186 -37.38 -35.87 -1.14
N TRP A 187 -38.29 -36.06 -0.18
CA TRP A 187 -38.05 -36.86 1.00
C TRP A 187 -37.72 -38.32 0.70
N ASP A 188 -38.35 -38.90 -0.32
CA ASP A 188 -38.10 -40.29 -0.71
C ASP A 188 -36.66 -40.53 -1.18
N ASP A 189 -36.04 -39.54 -1.82
CA ASP A 189 -34.64 -39.61 -2.23
C ASP A 189 -33.70 -39.30 -1.04
N ILE A 190 -34.09 -38.33 -0.21
CA ILE A 190 -33.29 -37.90 0.96
C ILE A 190 -33.23 -39.01 2.01
N LYS A 191 -34.35 -39.64 2.37
CA LYS A 191 -34.43 -40.65 3.45
C LYS A 191 -33.65 -41.93 3.14
N GLU A 192 -33.30 -42.15 1.87
CA GLU A 192 -32.49 -43.27 1.38
C GLU A 192 -31.00 -42.88 1.20
N ASP A 193 -30.63 -41.59 1.33
CA ASP A 193 -29.23 -41.13 1.29
C ASP A 193 -28.53 -41.53 2.62
N PRO A 194 -27.47 -42.35 2.59
CA PRO A 194 -26.72 -42.71 3.79
C PRO A 194 -26.16 -41.51 4.57
N ASP A 195 -25.91 -40.39 3.90
CA ASP A 195 -25.39 -39.16 4.53
C ASP A 195 -26.51 -38.32 5.19
N SER A 196 -27.77 -38.73 5.10
CA SER A 196 -28.94 -38.02 5.66
C SER A 196 -29.36 -38.49 7.05
N GLU A 197 -28.69 -39.49 7.62
CA GLU A 197 -29.10 -40.13 8.89
C GLU A 197 -29.31 -39.11 10.01
N ASP A 198 -28.43 -38.11 10.11
CA ASP A 198 -28.55 -37.05 11.10
C ASP A 198 -29.75 -36.13 10.87
N LEU A 199 -30.13 -35.86 9.61
CA LEU A 199 -31.34 -35.10 9.28
C LEU A 199 -32.60 -35.91 9.59
N VAL A 200 -32.60 -37.21 9.27
CA VAL A 200 -33.71 -38.13 9.57
C VAL A 200 -33.93 -38.20 11.08
N ASN A 201 -32.85 -38.35 11.85
CA ASN A 201 -32.90 -38.38 13.31
C ASN A 201 -33.42 -37.04 13.87
N LEU A 202 -32.89 -35.91 13.38
CA LEU A 202 -33.36 -34.58 13.77
C LEU A 202 -34.86 -34.38 13.51
N LEU A 203 -35.33 -34.77 12.33
CA LEU A 203 -36.74 -34.63 11.95
C LEU A 203 -37.65 -35.57 12.76
N LYS A 204 -37.18 -36.76 13.14
CA LYS A 204 -37.88 -37.67 14.06
C LYS A 204 -37.95 -37.12 15.47
N GLU A 205 -36.84 -36.62 16.00
CA GLU A 205 -36.75 -36.04 17.34
C GLU A 205 -37.66 -34.82 17.50
N ASN A 206 -37.82 -34.04 16.43
CA ASN A 206 -38.73 -32.90 16.39
C ASN A 206 -40.16 -33.26 15.97
N HIS A 207 -40.48 -34.56 15.88
CA HIS A 207 -41.82 -35.08 15.54
C HIS A 207 -42.36 -34.60 14.18
N TYR A 208 -41.47 -34.37 13.20
CA TYR A 208 -41.85 -34.15 11.79
C TYR A 208 -41.96 -35.45 11.02
N LEU A 209 -41.30 -36.52 11.48
CA LEU A 209 -41.37 -37.86 10.91
C LEU A 209 -41.95 -38.86 11.90
N ASP A 210 -42.60 -39.89 11.37
CA ASP A 210 -43.00 -41.07 12.11
C ASP A 210 -41.86 -42.10 12.22
N GLU A 211 -42.16 -43.25 12.84
CA GLU A 211 -41.20 -44.35 13.02
C GLU A 211 -40.69 -44.97 11.70
N ASN A 212 -41.43 -44.77 10.60
CA ASN A 212 -41.10 -45.28 9.26
C ASN A 212 -40.36 -44.24 8.40
N ASN A 213 -39.88 -43.14 8.99
CA ASN A 213 -39.35 -42.00 8.25
C ASN A 213 -40.40 -41.39 7.32
N GLU A 214 -41.66 -41.22 7.71
CA GLU A 214 -42.67 -40.53 6.89
C GLU A 214 -43.16 -39.26 7.55
N PHE A 215 -43.41 -38.20 6.78
CA PHE A 215 -43.83 -36.92 7.33
C PHE A 215 -45.22 -36.98 7.99
N VAL A 216 -45.34 -36.45 9.21
CA VAL A 216 -46.63 -36.34 9.92
C VAL A 216 -47.40 -35.08 9.50
N ASP A 217 -48.72 -35.22 9.34
CA ASP A 217 -49.61 -34.18 8.78
C ASP A 217 -49.79 -32.94 9.69
N ASN A 218 -49.53 -33.05 11.00
CA ASN A 218 -49.65 -31.96 11.97
C ASN A 218 -48.63 -32.11 13.11
N PRO A 219 -47.36 -31.72 12.91
CA PRO A 219 -46.36 -31.75 13.97
C PRO A 219 -46.72 -30.76 15.09
N PRO A 220 -46.28 -31.01 16.34
CA PRO A 220 -46.61 -30.16 17.50
C PRO A 220 -46.22 -28.68 17.34
N ASN A 221 -45.20 -28.40 16.52
CA ASN A 221 -44.78 -27.06 16.10
C ASN A 221 -44.79 -26.99 14.57
N PRO A 222 -45.87 -26.54 13.91
CA PRO A 222 -45.89 -26.38 12.47
C PRO A 222 -44.98 -25.22 12.04
N LEU A 223 -43.85 -25.53 11.39
CA LEU A 223 -42.95 -24.56 10.78
C LEU A 223 -43.62 -23.78 9.63
N ALA A 224 -43.27 -22.50 9.50
CA ALA A 224 -43.69 -21.67 8.39
C ALA A 224 -43.12 -22.22 7.06
N THR A 225 -44.00 -22.48 6.10
CA THR A 225 -43.63 -22.92 4.74
C THR A 225 -43.48 -21.72 3.82
N THR A 226 -42.46 -20.89 4.04
CA THR A 226 -42.07 -19.89 3.04
C THR A 226 -41.28 -20.59 1.94
N GLY A 227 -41.56 -20.26 0.68
CA GLY A 227 -40.88 -20.85 -0.48
C GLY A 227 -39.56 -20.11 -0.76
N GLY A 228 -38.55 -20.86 -1.16
CA GLY A 228 -37.25 -20.35 -1.59
C GLY A 228 -36.35 -21.51 -1.98
N SER A 229 -35.99 -21.58 -3.26
CA SER A 229 -35.10 -22.54 -3.92
C SER A 229 -35.45 -24.05 -3.88
N ASN A 230 -35.27 -24.73 -5.02
CA ASN A 230 -35.33 -26.20 -5.14
C ASN A 230 -33.96 -26.88 -4.98
N ASN A 231 -32.88 -26.12 -4.79
CA ASN A 231 -31.52 -26.64 -4.69
C ASN A 231 -30.73 -25.92 -3.59
N MET A 232 -29.79 -26.64 -2.97
CA MET A 232 -28.74 -26.03 -2.14
C MET A 232 -27.91 -25.05 -2.98
N THR A 233 -27.49 -23.90 -2.44
CA THR A 233 -26.58 -23.01 -3.18
C THR A 233 -25.27 -23.72 -3.52
N ALA A 234 -24.61 -23.26 -4.58
CA ALA A 234 -23.28 -23.72 -4.93
C ALA A 234 -22.32 -23.61 -3.73
N PHE A 235 -22.40 -22.53 -2.96
CA PHE A 235 -21.57 -22.33 -1.77
C PHE A 235 -21.87 -23.32 -0.64
N ALA A 236 -23.14 -23.48 -0.25
CA ALA A 236 -23.54 -24.41 0.81
C ALA A 236 -23.15 -25.86 0.49
N SER A 237 -23.10 -26.23 -0.80
CA SER A 237 -22.66 -27.56 -1.23
C SER A 237 -21.19 -27.86 -0.93
N HIS A 238 -20.40 -26.86 -0.57
CA HIS A 238 -18.98 -27.00 -0.22
C HIS A 238 -18.72 -26.80 1.28
N LEU A 239 -19.75 -26.72 2.13
CA LEU A 239 -19.59 -26.57 3.58
C LEU A 239 -19.44 -27.92 4.26
N TRP A 240 -18.40 -28.05 5.07
CA TRP A 240 -18.04 -29.25 5.80
C TRP A 240 -17.76 -28.94 7.27
N SER A 241 -18.20 -29.81 8.18
CA SER A 241 -17.96 -29.66 9.61
C SER A 241 -17.05 -30.76 10.16
N PHE A 242 -16.12 -30.35 11.03
CA PHE A 242 -15.31 -31.22 11.88
C PHE A 242 -15.80 -31.24 13.33
N MET A 243 -16.94 -30.64 13.63
CA MET A 243 -17.49 -30.57 14.99
C MET A 243 -18.73 -31.45 15.10
N LYS A 244 -18.82 -32.23 16.18
CA LYS A 244 -20.05 -32.92 16.59
C LYS A 244 -20.48 -32.39 17.96
N ILE A 245 -21.78 -32.34 18.22
CA ILE A 245 -22.29 -32.08 19.57
C ILE A 245 -22.64 -33.38 20.24
N ASN A 246 -22.23 -33.47 21.49
CA ASN A 246 -22.66 -34.52 22.40
C ASN A 246 -23.22 -33.83 23.66
N GLY A 247 -24.54 -33.65 23.75
CA GLY A 247 -25.16 -32.90 24.84
C GLY A 247 -24.94 -31.39 24.72
N ASN A 248 -24.36 -30.75 25.76
CA ASN A 248 -24.10 -29.29 25.76
C ASN A 248 -22.66 -28.92 25.36
N SER A 249 -21.86 -29.88 24.89
CA SER A 249 -20.44 -29.66 24.57
C SER A 249 -20.14 -30.03 23.12
N ALA A 250 -19.45 -29.13 22.43
CA ALA A 250 -18.91 -29.38 21.10
C ALA A 250 -17.61 -30.19 21.22
N VAL A 251 -17.52 -31.28 20.44
CA VAL A 251 -16.38 -32.19 20.42
C VAL A 251 -15.86 -32.25 18.99
N GLU A 252 -14.57 -31.98 18.83
CA GLU A 252 -13.87 -32.07 17.55
C GLU A 252 -13.73 -33.53 17.10
N LYS A 253 -14.06 -33.80 15.83
CA LYS A 253 -13.88 -35.10 15.17
C LYS A 253 -12.43 -35.31 14.74
N THR A 254 -11.52 -35.38 15.71
CA THR A 254 -10.06 -35.43 15.46
C THR A 254 -9.56 -36.64 14.66
N ASN A 255 -10.41 -37.64 14.36
CA ASN A 255 -10.05 -38.85 13.62
C ASN A 255 -11.09 -39.33 12.59
N GLU A 256 -12.08 -38.51 12.24
CA GLU A 256 -13.10 -38.87 11.24
C GLU A 256 -13.03 -37.95 10.03
N ALA A 257 -13.53 -38.41 8.89
CA ALA A 257 -13.74 -37.53 7.74
C ALA A 257 -14.74 -36.43 8.12
N PRO A 258 -14.55 -35.18 7.66
CA PRO A 258 -15.54 -34.15 7.90
C PRO A 258 -16.88 -34.55 7.30
N THR A 259 -17.97 -34.06 7.89
CA THR A 259 -19.33 -34.32 7.39
C THR A 259 -19.81 -33.13 6.57
N GLN A 260 -20.30 -33.38 5.36
CA GLN A 260 -20.86 -32.34 4.50
C GLN A 260 -22.17 -31.83 5.10
N LEU A 261 -22.31 -30.51 5.23
CA LEU A 261 -23.47 -29.87 5.84
C LEU A 261 -24.63 -29.72 4.83
N LYS A 262 -25.06 -30.82 4.19
CA LYS A 262 -25.97 -30.80 3.02
C LYS A 262 -27.38 -30.21 3.27
N TYR A 263 -27.82 -29.97 4.50
CA TYR A 263 -29.24 -29.72 4.84
C TYR A 263 -29.50 -28.54 5.82
N LEU A 264 -28.66 -27.50 5.78
CA LEU A 264 -28.50 -26.47 6.83
C LEU A 264 -29.67 -25.50 7.10
N SER A 265 -30.57 -25.22 6.14
CA SER A 265 -31.61 -24.17 6.30
C SER A 265 -32.52 -24.39 7.50
N TRP A 266 -32.78 -25.64 7.88
CA TRP A 266 -33.68 -25.97 8.98
C TRP A 266 -33.11 -25.70 10.36
N LEU A 267 -31.80 -25.85 10.51
CA LEU A 267 -31.13 -25.59 11.78
C LEU A 267 -31.10 -24.09 12.08
N SER A 268 -31.01 -23.25 11.03
CA SER A 268 -30.97 -21.78 11.13
C SER A 268 -32.21 -21.12 11.76
N TYR A 269 -33.38 -21.78 11.74
CA TYR A 269 -34.65 -21.21 12.20
C TYR A 269 -35.30 -21.91 13.40
N SER A 270 -34.68 -22.95 13.98
CA SER A 270 -35.27 -23.67 15.12
C SER A 270 -34.87 -23.02 16.45
N GLU A 271 -35.86 -22.70 17.31
CA GLU A 271 -35.60 -22.15 18.65
C GLU A 271 -34.97 -23.19 19.62
N ASN A 272 -34.90 -24.47 19.25
CA ASN A 272 -34.33 -25.55 20.07
C ASN A 272 -33.66 -26.62 19.18
N PRO A 273 -32.39 -26.44 18.76
CA PRO A 273 -31.64 -27.51 18.11
C PRO A 273 -31.45 -28.69 19.08
N VAL A 274 -31.66 -29.93 18.61
CA VAL A 274 -31.65 -31.13 19.45
C VAL A 274 -30.22 -31.52 19.85
N ALA A 275 -30.07 -32.19 20.99
CA ALA A 275 -28.81 -32.45 21.70
C ALA A 275 -27.77 -33.35 20.98
N ASP A 276 -28.07 -33.84 19.77
CA ASP A 276 -27.17 -34.61 18.90
C ASP A 276 -26.93 -33.95 17.52
N SER A 277 -27.28 -32.66 17.36
CA SER A 277 -27.13 -31.91 16.10
C SER A 277 -25.76 -31.22 15.95
N PHE A 278 -25.24 -31.11 14.71
CA PHE A 278 -23.98 -30.39 14.42
C PHE A 278 -24.09 -28.91 14.82
N ILE A 279 -23.53 -28.52 15.98
CA ILE A 279 -23.40 -27.10 16.35
C ILE A 279 -22.00 -26.63 15.97
N VAL A 280 -22.03 -25.46 15.36
CA VAL A 280 -20.90 -24.71 14.84
C VAL A 280 -20.63 -23.58 15.84
N GLY A 281 -19.38 -23.43 16.28
CA GLY A 281 -18.97 -22.27 17.11
C GLY A 281 -19.05 -20.93 16.34
N PRO A 282 -18.86 -19.79 17.03
CA PRO A 282 -18.76 -18.49 16.36
C PRO A 282 -17.39 -18.30 15.67
N GLY A 283 -17.38 -17.50 14.61
CA GLY A 283 -16.20 -17.12 13.83
C GLY A 283 -15.41 -18.32 13.28
N GLN A 284 -14.11 -18.12 13.13
CA GLN A 284 -13.11 -19.14 12.78
C GLN A 284 -13.10 -20.39 13.68
N LYS A 285 -13.64 -20.32 14.90
CA LYS A 285 -13.77 -21.47 15.81
C LYS A 285 -15.04 -22.27 15.56
N SER A 286 -15.75 -21.99 14.47
CA SER A 286 -16.95 -22.73 14.08
C SER A 286 -16.71 -24.22 13.90
N GLY A 287 -15.51 -24.57 13.45
CA GLY A 287 -15.17 -25.90 12.95
C GLY A 287 -15.86 -26.25 11.63
N VAL A 288 -16.45 -25.25 10.96
CA VAL A 288 -16.96 -25.31 9.60
C VAL A 288 -15.93 -24.75 8.65
N TYR A 289 -15.74 -25.44 7.53
CA TYR A 289 -14.83 -25.04 6.49
C TYR A 289 -15.51 -25.17 5.13
N PHE A 290 -15.22 -24.22 4.26
CA PHE A 290 -15.44 -24.38 2.84
C PHE A 290 -14.32 -25.23 2.25
N ILE A 291 -14.68 -26.35 1.62
CA ILE A 291 -13.73 -27.28 1.01
C ILE A 291 -14.08 -27.48 -0.47
N GLY A 292 -13.13 -27.15 -1.34
CA GLY A 292 -13.23 -27.37 -2.78
C GLY A 292 -11.84 -27.56 -3.41
N PRO A 293 -11.77 -28.13 -4.62
CA PRO A 293 -10.49 -28.50 -5.24
C PRO A 293 -9.56 -27.30 -5.47
N ASN A 294 -10.09 -26.12 -5.80
CA ASN A 294 -9.26 -24.93 -5.96
C ASN A 294 -8.76 -24.40 -4.61
N VAL A 295 -9.63 -24.39 -3.59
CA VAL A 295 -9.27 -24.00 -2.22
C VAL A 295 -8.18 -24.90 -1.65
N THR A 296 -8.34 -26.23 -1.75
CA THR A 296 -7.35 -27.20 -1.28
C THR A 296 -6.00 -26.99 -1.98
N ALA A 297 -6.00 -26.69 -3.28
CA ALA A 297 -4.76 -26.42 -4.02
C ALA A 297 -4.03 -25.14 -3.55
N VAL A 298 -4.77 -24.12 -3.10
CA VAL A 298 -4.18 -22.86 -2.58
C VAL A 298 -3.64 -23.04 -1.17
N LEU A 299 -4.46 -23.59 -0.28
CA LEU A 299 -4.10 -23.78 1.12
C LEU A 299 -2.98 -24.79 1.27
N ASN A 300 -2.92 -25.78 0.39
CA ASN A 300 -1.84 -26.75 0.28
C ASN A 300 -1.54 -27.39 1.66
N ASP A 301 -2.62 -27.93 2.24
CA ASP A 301 -2.70 -28.58 3.55
C ASP A 301 -2.38 -27.68 4.77
N ALA A 302 -2.27 -26.36 4.60
CA ALA A 302 -2.10 -25.43 5.72
C ALA A 302 -3.30 -25.39 6.67
N LEU A 303 -4.50 -25.53 6.11
CA LEU A 303 -5.78 -25.55 6.81
C LEU A 303 -6.69 -26.62 6.16
N PRO A 304 -7.67 -27.18 6.89
CA PRO A 304 -8.63 -28.15 6.33
C PRO A 304 -9.48 -27.60 5.16
N GLY A 305 -9.66 -26.29 5.14
CA GLY A 305 -10.40 -25.51 4.14
C GLY A 305 -10.37 -24.03 4.52
N VAL A 306 -11.13 -23.18 3.84
CA VAL A 306 -11.33 -21.80 4.30
C VAL A 306 -12.30 -21.84 5.48
N PRO A 307 -11.94 -21.34 6.68
CA PRO A 307 -12.84 -21.33 7.83
C PRO A 307 -14.10 -20.51 7.52
N VAL A 308 -15.26 -20.93 8.01
CA VAL A 308 -16.55 -20.26 7.77
C VAL A 308 -17.23 -19.97 9.09
N ASN A 309 -17.77 -18.77 9.28
CA ASN A 309 -18.48 -18.43 10.51
C ASN A 309 -19.69 -19.35 10.74
N GLY A 310 -19.86 -19.84 11.97
CA GLY A 310 -20.95 -20.74 12.28
C GLY A 310 -22.24 -20.04 12.71
N MET A 311 -22.14 -19.15 13.70
CA MET A 311 -23.26 -18.54 14.42
C MET A 311 -23.06 -17.03 14.57
N GLU A 312 -24.14 -16.25 14.47
CA GLU A 312 -24.14 -14.83 14.82
C GLU A 312 -24.85 -14.56 16.17
N LYS A 313 -24.57 -13.42 16.82
CA LYS A 313 -25.01 -12.99 18.18
C LYS A 313 -26.53 -13.04 18.45
N ARG A 314 -27.37 -13.40 17.47
CA ARG A 314 -28.83 -13.59 17.63
C ARG A 314 -29.28 -15.01 17.19
N ASN A 315 -28.72 -16.05 17.81
CA ASN A 315 -29.19 -17.45 17.80
C ASN A 315 -29.46 -18.12 16.43
N GLY A 316 -29.07 -17.49 15.31
CA GLY A 316 -29.20 -18.03 13.96
C GLY A 316 -27.87 -18.54 13.44
N PHE A 317 -27.92 -19.66 12.72
CA PHE A 317 -26.81 -20.10 11.87
C PHE A 317 -26.60 -19.06 10.76
N GLU A 318 -25.35 -18.68 10.51
CA GLU A 318 -25.00 -17.61 9.56
C GLU A 318 -24.33 -18.21 8.31
N LEU A 319 -23.22 -18.92 8.49
CA LEU A 319 -22.56 -19.76 7.49
C LEU A 319 -22.26 -19.09 6.14
N SER A 320 -22.18 -17.75 6.10
CA SER A 320 -21.97 -16.98 4.87
C SER A 320 -20.77 -16.03 4.96
N HIS A 321 -19.98 -16.07 6.04
CA HIS A 321 -18.74 -15.31 6.18
C HIS A 321 -17.50 -16.20 6.20
N LEU A 322 -16.43 -15.75 5.52
CA LEU A 322 -15.14 -16.45 5.45
C LEU A 322 -14.21 -15.90 6.52
N GLU A 323 -13.62 -16.79 7.30
CA GLU A 323 -13.00 -16.47 8.58
C GLU A 323 -11.47 -16.63 8.54
N LEU A 324 -10.81 -16.29 7.43
CA LEU A 324 -9.34 -16.20 7.41
C LEU A 324 -8.85 -15.00 8.23
N ALA A 325 -7.66 -15.10 8.82
CA ALA A 325 -7.11 -14.07 9.70
C ALA A 325 -7.10 -12.68 9.04
N HIS A 326 -7.72 -11.71 9.69
CA HIS A 326 -7.83 -10.31 9.29
C HIS A 326 -8.49 -10.06 7.92
N SER A 327 -9.21 -11.05 7.39
CA SER A 327 -9.95 -10.94 6.14
C SER A 327 -11.14 -9.98 6.27
N MET A 328 -11.37 -9.19 5.24
CA MET A 328 -12.59 -8.40 5.05
C MET A 328 -13.87 -9.22 5.08
N MET A 329 -13.86 -10.51 4.69
CA MET A 329 -15.05 -11.38 4.72
C MET A 329 -15.37 -11.98 6.10
N SER A 330 -14.56 -11.70 7.12
CA SER A 330 -14.69 -12.31 8.45
C SER A 330 -15.60 -11.52 9.40
N HIS A 331 -15.98 -12.12 10.52
CA HIS A 331 -16.60 -11.45 11.68
C HIS A 331 -15.57 -10.96 12.72
N GLN A 332 -14.28 -11.00 12.40
CA GLN A 332 -13.23 -10.57 13.32
C GLN A 332 -13.35 -9.07 13.63
N ASN A 333 -12.97 -8.64 14.83
CA ASN A 333 -13.06 -7.23 15.20
C ASN A 333 -11.95 -6.39 14.53
N TYR A 334 -10.88 -7.03 14.05
CA TYR A 334 -9.81 -6.38 13.30
C TYR A 334 -9.63 -6.99 11.92
N ARG A 335 -9.77 -6.17 10.88
CA ARG A 335 -9.62 -6.60 9.47
C ARG A 335 -8.86 -5.53 8.69
N ASN A 336 -7.63 -5.87 8.33
CA ASN A 336 -6.74 -5.01 7.54
C ASN A 336 -6.43 -5.59 6.16
N TYR A 337 -6.96 -6.79 5.86
CA TYR A 337 -6.93 -7.36 4.53
C TYR A 337 -8.26 -7.02 3.83
N VAL A 338 -8.33 -5.86 3.18
CA VAL A 338 -9.54 -5.24 2.59
C VAL A 338 -9.91 -5.69 1.16
N THR A 339 -9.33 -6.78 0.63
CA THR A 339 -9.73 -7.42 -0.65
C THR A 339 -9.55 -8.94 -0.58
N LEU A 340 -10.26 -9.76 -1.36
CA LEU A 340 -10.19 -11.23 -1.25
C LEU A 340 -8.76 -11.77 -1.28
N MET A 341 -8.40 -12.61 -0.30
CA MET A 341 -7.18 -13.41 -0.35
C MET A 341 -7.22 -14.45 -1.47
N GLU A 342 -6.07 -15.03 -1.86
CA GLU A 342 -6.03 -16.05 -2.92
C GLU A 342 -6.99 -17.24 -2.62
N ALA A 343 -7.04 -17.71 -1.37
CA ALA A 343 -7.92 -18.80 -0.98
C ALA A 343 -9.41 -18.43 -1.07
N GLU A 344 -9.77 -17.16 -0.83
CA GLU A 344 -11.16 -16.68 -0.95
C GLU A 344 -11.54 -16.47 -2.42
N MET A 345 -10.62 -16.03 -3.27
CA MET A 345 -10.84 -16.07 -4.73
C MET A 345 -11.03 -17.50 -5.25
N ALA A 346 -10.37 -18.49 -4.63
CA ALA A 346 -10.55 -19.89 -4.97
C ALA A 346 -11.93 -20.44 -4.59
N VAL A 347 -12.55 -19.93 -3.51
CA VAL A 347 -13.95 -20.20 -3.17
C VAL A 347 -14.86 -19.84 -4.35
N PHE A 348 -14.68 -18.65 -4.94
CA PHE A 348 -15.46 -18.24 -6.12
C PHE A 348 -15.28 -19.20 -7.31
N GLN A 349 -14.07 -19.73 -7.53
CA GLN A 349 -13.84 -20.72 -8.59
C GLN A 349 -14.57 -22.03 -8.30
N ASP A 350 -14.55 -22.51 -7.06
CA ASP A 350 -15.21 -23.75 -6.66
C ASP A 350 -16.75 -23.63 -6.73
N ILE A 351 -17.32 -22.46 -6.49
CA ILE A 351 -18.77 -22.21 -6.70
C ILE A 351 -19.15 -21.87 -8.15
N GLY A 352 -18.23 -22.02 -9.12
CA GLY A 352 -18.53 -22.03 -10.55
C GLY A 352 -18.02 -20.85 -11.38
N TYR A 353 -17.39 -19.83 -10.77
CA TYR A 353 -16.81 -18.73 -11.53
C TYR A 353 -15.53 -19.14 -12.28
N LYS A 354 -15.33 -18.58 -13.47
CA LYS A 354 -14.10 -18.78 -14.25
C LYS A 354 -13.13 -17.62 -14.03
N ILE A 355 -12.27 -17.73 -13.04
CA ILE A 355 -11.31 -16.68 -12.67
C ILE A 355 -9.90 -17.09 -13.07
N ASP A 356 -9.15 -16.19 -13.70
CA ASP A 356 -7.69 -16.32 -13.80
C ASP A 356 -7.06 -15.77 -12.52
N ARG A 357 -7.08 -16.59 -11.46
CA ARG A 357 -6.60 -16.19 -10.13
C ARG A 357 -5.12 -15.77 -10.15
N ARG A 358 -4.33 -16.32 -11.09
CA ARG A 358 -2.92 -15.97 -11.28
C ARG A 358 -2.71 -14.58 -11.91
N ASN A 359 -3.77 -13.94 -12.39
CA ASN A 359 -3.75 -12.52 -12.73
C ASN A 359 -3.70 -11.62 -11.48
N PHE A 360 -4.20 -12.10 -10.34
CA PHE A 360 -4.30 -11.34 -9.10
C PHE A 360 -3.32 -11.82 -8.04
N TYR A 361 -2.94 -13.10 -8.03
CA TYR A 361 -1.97 -13.66 -7.10
C TYR A 361 -0.89 -14.46 -7.83
N GLY A 362 0.36 -14.01 -7.77
CA GLY A 362 1.47 -14.78 -8.33
C GLY A 362 1.63 -16.13 -7.64
N SER A 363 1.66 -16.11 -6.30
CA SER A 363 1.62 -17.27 -5.41
C SER A 363 1.28 -16.86 -3.98
N SER A 364 0.82 -17.81 -3.17
CA SER A 364 0.64 -17.63 -1.72
C SER A 364 1.25 -18.78 -0.94
N GLU A 365 1.69 -18.53 0.29
CA GLU A 365 2.13 -19.53 1.26
C GLU A 365 1.34 -19.39 2.56
N TYR A 366 0.46 -20.36 2.81
CA TYR A 366 -0.40 -20.41 3.99
C TYR A 366 0.19 -21.24 5.13
N ARG A 367 1.16 -22.13 4.86
CA ARG A 367 1.76 -22.98 5.90
C ARG A 367 2.76 -22.21 6.75
N ASN A 368 2.99 -22.74 7.95
CA ASN A 368 4.03 -22.28 8.86
C ASN A 368 5.31 -23.12 8.74
N GLY A 369 6.45 -22.57 9.14
CA GLY A 369 7.70 -23.34 9.33
C GLY A 369 8.36 -23.86 8.06
N GLN A 370 8.04 -23.28 6.90
CA GLN A 370 8.57 -23.69 5.60
C GLN A 370 9.96 -23.09 5.34
N ASN A 371 10.77 -23.78 4.54
CA ASN A 371 12.04 -23.25 4.04
C ASN A 371 12.20 -23.62 2.56
N TYR A 372 12.05 -22.65 1.66
CA TYR A 372 12.07 -22.93 0.24
C TYR A 372 12.43 -21.70 -0.62
N THR A 373 12.66 -21.97 -1.90
CA THR A 373 12.84 -20.94 -2.93
C THR A 373 11.56 -20.81 -3.74
N ASN A 374 10.93 -19.64 -3.72
CA ASN A 374 9.79 -19.34 -4.56
C ASN A 374 10.26 -18.95 -5.97
N THR A 375 9.96 -19.80 -6.94
CA THR A 375 10.29 -19.58 -8.36
C THR A 375 9.10 -19.12 -9.18
N ASN A 376 7.95 -18.85 -8.54
CA ASN A 376 6.76 -18.35 -9.22
C ASN A 376 6.91 -16.85 -9.51
N PRO A 377 6.85 -16.43 -10.79
CA PRO A 377 6.84 -15.01 -11.13
C PRO A 377 5.45 -14.41 -10.99
N PHE A 378 5.36 -13.08 -11.07
CA PHE A 378 4.11 -12.37 -11.31
C PHE A 378 4.27 -11.43 -12.51
N TYR A 379 3.71 -11.85 -13.64
CA TYR A 379 3.73 -11.10 -14.91
C TYR A 379 2.32 -10.94 -15.46
N ALA A 380 2.17 -10.11 -16.49
CA ALA A 380 0.94 -10.04 -17.25
C ALA A 380 0.54 -11.42 -17.79
N ARG A 381 -0.75 -11.71 -17.77
CA ARG A 381 -1.34 -12.93 -18.31
C ARG A 381 -1.59 -12.78 -19.82
N ASN A 382 -1.52 -13.89 -20.56
CA ASN A 382 -1.99 -13.93 -21.95
C ASN A 382 -3.51 -13.69 -22.06
N ALA A 383 -3.98 -13.48 -23.29
CA ALA A 383 -5.39 -13.22 -23.56
C ALA A 383 -6.29 -14.36 -23.07
N GLU A 384 -5.80 -15.60 -23.04
CA GLU A 384 -6.52 -16.78 -22.56
C GLU A 384 -6.48 -16.93 -21.02
N GLY A 385 -5.58 -16.24 -20.33
CA GLY A 385 -5.41 -16.36 -18.88
C GLY A 385 -4.78 -17.68 -18.41
N THR A 386 -3.99 -18.33 -19.26
CA THR A 386 -3.40 -19.65 -19.02
C THR A 386 -1.90 -19.60 -18.76
N ALA A 387 -1.21 -18.53 -19.17
CA ALA A 387 0.23 -18.41 -19.04
C ALA A 387 0.67 -16.96 -18.81
N TYR A 388 1.84 -16.81 -18.19
CA TYR A 388 2.52 -15.54 -18.05
C TYR A 388 3.24 -15.13 -19.34
N ILE A 389 3.26 -13.82 -19.61
CA ILE A 389 4.08 -13.19 -20.63
C ILE A 389 5.36 -12.70 -19.94
N ALA A 390 6.45 -13.45 -20.11
CA ALA A 390 7.71 -13.21 -19.41
C ALA A 390 8.17 -11.74 -19.49
N GLY A 391 8.48 -11.15 -18.34
CA GLY A 391 9.01 -9.78 -18.22
C GLY A 391 8.01 -8.65 -18.49
N LYS A 392 6.76 -8.96 -18.85
CA LYS A 392 5.71 -7.95 -19.04
C LYS A 392 5.03 -7.68 -17.68
N PRO A 393 5.01 -6.42 -17.19
CA PRO A 393 4.34 -6.10 -15.93
C PRO A 393 2.85 -6.42 -15.95
N ASN A 394 2.36 -6.98 -14.85
CA ASN A 394 0.94 -7.18 -14.60
C ASN A 394 0.32 -5.86 -14.14
N THR A 395 -0.83 -5.49 -14.70
CA THR A 395 -1.54 -4.25 -14.37
C THR A 395 -2.85 -4.49 -13.61
N ALA A 396 -3.05 -5.69 -13.07
CA ALA A 396 -4.25 -6.03 -12.32
C ALA A 396 -4.37 -5.16 -11.05
N THR A 397 -5.54 -4.55 -10.86
CA THR A 397 -5.83 -3.75 -9.66
C THR A 397 -5.69 -4.62 -8.42
N LEU A 398 -4.92 -4.15 -7.43
CA LEU A 398 -4.65 -4.84 -6.16
C LEU A 398 -3.99 -6.22 -6.32
N GLY A 399 -3.34 -6.48 -7.47
CA GLY A 399 -2.61 -7.71 -7.69
C GLY A 399 -1.44 -7.87 -6.71
N VAL A 400 -1.30 -9.04 -6.11
CA VAL A 400 -0.24 -9.41 -5.18
C VAL A 400 0.72 -10.41 -5.85
N GLY A 401 2.00 -10.06 -5.95
CA GLY A 401 3.00 -10.97 -6.52
C GLY A 401 3.22 -12.20 -5.67
N PHE A 402 3.46 -12.01 -4.37
CA PHE A 402 3.60 -13.09 -3.39
C PHE A 402 2.92 -12.71 -2.07
N HIS A 403 2.03 -13.57 -1.58
CA HIS A 403 1.38 -13.41 -0.29
C HIS A 403 1.90 -14.46 0.71
N LEU A 404 2.51 -13.99 1.80
CA LEU A 404 3.00 -14.81 2.89
C LEU A 404 2.05 -14.68 4.09
N TYR A 405 1.10 -15.63 4.16
CA TYR A 405 0.11 -15.70 5.24
C TYR A 405 0.69 -16.41 6.47
N GLY A 406 1.43 -17.50 6.26
CA GLY A 406 2.00 -18.30 7.34
C GLY A 406 3.18 -17.64 8.05
N SER A 407 3.55 -18.21 9.19
CA SER A 407 4.59 -17.74 10.12
C SER A 407 5.80 -18.68 10.20
N ASN A 408 6.94 -18.16 10.64
CA ASN A 408 8.21 -18.88 10.81
C ASN A 408 8.76 -19.49 9.51
N ASN A 409 8.48 -18.86 8.38
CA ASN A 409 8.93 -19.30 7.07
C ASN A 409 10.26 -18.64 6.68
N ILE A 410 11.13 -19.37 5.99
CA ILE A 410 12.32 -18.83 5.32
C ILE A 410 12.09 -18.94 3.81
N VAL A 411 11.89 -17.81 3.14
CA VAL A 411 11.53 -17.78 1.72
C VAL A 411 12.56 -16.99 0.94
N THR A 412 13.16 -17.61 -0.08
CA THR A 412 13.94 -16.91 -1.10
C THR A 412 13.08 -16.64 -2.33
N GLN A 413 12.80 -15.38 -2.66
CA GLN A 413 12.05 -15.01 -3.87
C GLN A 413 12.98 -14.95 -5.09
N ALA A 414 12.98 -15.99 -5.93
CA ALA A 414 13.93 -16.15 -7.03
C ALA A 414 13.36 -15.83 -8.42
N ALA A 415 12.13 -15.33 -8.49
CA ALA A 415 11.50 -14.87 -9.72
C ALA A 415 10.97 -13.44 -9.53
N ASP A 416 10.94 -12.67 -10.63
CA ASP A 416 10.47 -11.29 -10.62
C ASP A 416 8.98 -11.20 -10.30
N LEU A 417 8.61 -10.17 -9.53
CA LEU A 417 7.24 -9.85 -9.15
C LEU A 417 6.89 -8.47 -9.71
N LEU A 418 6.20 -8.42 -10.85
CA LEU A 418 5.91 -7.18 -11.58
C LEU A 418 4.44 -6.76 -11.40
N ALA A 419 4.11 -6.21 -10.24
CA ALA A 419 2.76 -5.85 -9.80
C ALA A 419 2.41 -4.37 -10.07
N ASP A 420 2.51 -3.93 -11.33
CA ASP A 420 2.35 -2.53 -11.74
C ASP A 420 0.88 -2.06 -11.88
N GLY A 421 -0.08 -2.80 -11.34
CA GLY A 421 -1.47 -2.37 -11.24
C GLY A 421 -1.69 -1.34 -10.14
N ARG A 422 -2.82 -0.64 -10.19
CA ARG A 422 -3.23 0.29 -9.12
C ARG A 422 -3.33 -0.45 -7.79
N GLY A 423 -2.66 0.03 -6.74
CA GLY A 423 -2.56 -0.63 -5.44
C GLY A 423 -1.90 -2.01 -5.48
N GLY A 424 -1.19 -2.34 -6.58
CA GLY A 424 -0.47 -3.60 -6.73
C GLY A 424 0.62 -3.74 -5.67
N THR A 425 0.81 -4.95 -5.16
CA THR A 425 1.80 -5.25 -4.12
C THR A 425 2.74 -6.34 -4.60
N GLY A 426 4.05 -6.11 -4.54
CA GLY A 426 5.04 -7.14 -4.89
C GLY A 426 4.99 -8.31 -3.92
N ILE A 427 5.34 -8.06 -2.66
CA ILE A 427 5.24 -9.03 -1.55
C ILE A 427 4.35 -8.45 -0.46
N ARG A 428 3.38 -9.22 0.03
CA ARG A 428 2.65 -8.93 1.25
C ARG A 428 2.91 -10.03 2.29
N SER A 429 3.24 -9.66 3.53
CA SER A 429 3.42 -10.61 4.64
C SER A 429 2.53 -10.26 5.83
N ASP A 430 1.70 -11.23 6.25
CA ASP A 430 0.80 -11.13 7.41
C ASP A 430 1.26 -12.01 8.59
N GLY A 431 2.26 -12.88 8.38
CA GLY A 431 2.79 -13.79 9.40
C GLY A 431 3.89 -13.19 10.29
N SER A 432 4.26 -13.95 11.33
CA SER A 432 5.33 -13.61 12.28
C SER A 432 6.57 -14.49 12.10
N GLY A 433 7.75 -14.01 12.49
CA GLY A 433 8.99 -14.79 12.49
C GLY A 433 9.48 -15.21 11.10
N ASN A 434 8.99 -14.59 10.04
CA ASN A 434 9.36 -14.91 8.67
C ASN A 434 10.71 -14.28 8.31
N THR A 435 11.51 -14.97 7.50
CA THR A 435 12.71 -14.46 6.84
C THR A 435 12.48 -14.41 5.33
N ILE A 436 12.48 -13.22 4.75
CA ILE A 436 12.28 -12.99 3.32
C ILE A 436 13.61 -12.57 2.69
N ILE A 437 14.08 -13.34 1.71
CA ILE A 437 15.36 -13.10 1.01
C ILE A 437 15.07 -12.74 -0.44
N ILE A 438 15.52 -11.56 -0.86
CA ILE A 438 15.43 -11.07 -2.25
C ILE A 438 16.84 -11.09 -2.85
N PRO A 439 17.19 -12.08 -3.69
CA PRO A 439 18.48 -12.13 -4.39
C PRO A 439 18.69 -10.93 -5.32
N SER A 440 19.96 -10.66 -5.64
CA SER A 440 20.34 -9.53 -6.53
C SER A 440 19.86 -9.67 -7.98
N SER A 441 19.45 -10.87 -8.38
CA SER A 441 18.90 -11.14 -9.71
C SER A 441 17.39 -10.89 -9.80
N THR A 442 16.73 -10.59 -8.69
CA THR A 442 15.27 -10.47 -8.60
C THR A 442 14.84 -9.01 -8.67
N ARG A 443 13.86 -8.70 -9.51
CA ARG A 443 13.17 -7.40 -9.55
C ARG A 443 11.76 -7.51 -8.99
N ILE A 444 11.41 -6.56 -8.13
CA ILE A 444 10.04 -6.35 -7.65
C ILE A 444 9.60 -4.97 -8.11
N THR A 445 8.48 -4.89 -8.81
CA THR A 445 7.92 -3.60 -9.28
C THR A 445 6.47 -3.47 -8.82
N ALA A 446 6.11 -2.27 -8.43
CA ALA A 446 4.75 -1.88 -8.06
C ALA A 446 4.49 -0.44 -8.55
N ASN A 447 4.68 -0.22 -9.85
CA ASN A 447 4.69 1.11 -10.44
C ASN A 447 3.31 1.73 -10.68
N GLY A 448 2.23 1.01 -10.40
CA GLY A 448 0.89 1.58 -10.43
C GLY A 448 0.68 2.61 -9.32
N ASP A 449 -0.36 3.44 -9.45
CA ASP A 449 -0.72 4.38 -8.39
C ASP A 449 -0.99 3.64 -7.08
N HIS A 450 -0.38 4.12 -6.00
CA HIS A 450 -0.39 3.57 -4.65
C HIS A 450 0.18 2.15 -4.55
N GLY A 451 1.00 1.72 -5.51
CA GLY A 451 1.67 0.43 -5.45
C GLY A 451 2.70 0.33 -4.33
N THR A 452 2.89 -0.88 -3.80
CA THR A 452 3.88 -1.17 -2.75
C THR A 452 4.79 -2.34 -3.14
N GLY A 453 6.11 -2.14 -3.12
CA GLY A 453 7.04 -3.22 -3.47
C GLY A 453 7.01 -4.37 -2.45
N ILE A 454 7.32 -4.07 -1.19
CA ILE A 454 7.17 -5.00 -0.05
C ILE A 454 6.30 -4.34 1.02
N LEU A 455 5.21 -5.00 1.39
CA LEU A 455 4.32 -4.63 2.48
C LEU A 455 4.43 -5.67 3.61
N MET A 456 4.93 -5.25 4.76
CA MET A 456 4.79 -5.99 6.00
C MET A 456 3.53 -5.48 6.70
N SER A 457 2.47 -6.29 6.70
CA SER A 457 1.12 -5.86 7.08
C SER A 457 0.64 -6.38 8.42
N TYR A 458 1.27 -7.41 8.98
CA TYR A 458 0.92 -7.90 10.31
C TYR A 458 2.03 -8.80 10.88
N GLY A 459 1.94 -9.05 12.19
CA GLY A 459 2.79 -9.98 12.92
C GLY A 459 3.97 -9.31 13.63
N LYS A 460 4.97 -10.11 13.98
CA LYS A 460 6.19 -9.65 14.67
C LYS A 460 7.41 -10.48 14.33
N ASP A 461 8.58 -9.94 14.66
CA ASP A 461 9.89 -10.59 14.61
C ASP A 461 10.29 -11.08 13.21
N ASN A 462 9.83 -10.38 12.16
CA ASN A 462 10.19 -10.70 10.79
C ASN A 462 11.59 -10.15 10.42
N THR A 463 12.22 -10.77 9.43
CA THR A 463 13.53 -10.39 8.89
C THR A 463 13.47 -10.30 7.37
N ILE A 464 14.06 -9.24 6.80
CA ILE A 464 14.15 -9.04 5.34
C ILE A 464 15.62 -8.86 4.96
N VAL A 465 16.07 -9.63 3.96
CA VAL A 465 17.39 -9.48 3.33
C VAL A 465 17.17 -9.10 1.87
N SER A 466 17.29 -7.81 1.55
CA SER A 466 17.03 -7.27 0.21
C SER A 466 18.32 -6.94 -0.53
N ARG A 467 18.60 -7.73 -1.56
CA ARG A 467 19.76 -7.57 -2.47
C ARG A 467 19.34 -7.21 -3.89
N GLY A 468 18.06 -7.40 -4.22
CA GLY A 468 17.46 -7.13 -5.53
C GLY A 468 17.04 -5.67 -5.73
N ALA A 469 16.34 -5.41 -6.83
CA ALA A 469 15.79 -4.10 -7.14
C ALA A 469 14.29 -4.05 -6.82
N ILE A 470 13.87 -3.03 -6.07
CA ILE A 470 12.48 -2.81 -5.69
C ILE A 470 12.06 -1.39 -6.08
N GLU A 471 11.03 -1.26 -6.90
CA GLU A 471 10.53 0.04 -7.38
C GLU A 471 9.02 0.19 -7.22
N ALA A 472 8.57 1.38 -6.82
CA ALA A 472 7.18 1.80 -6.73
C ALA A 472 7.06 3.27 -7.14
N THR A 473 7.09 3.53 -8.44
CA THR A 473 7.22 4.88 -9.01
C THR A 473 5.89 5.61 -9.27
N GLY A 474 4.76 4.92 -9.12
CA GLY A 474 3.42 5.50 -9.24
C GLY A 474 3.09 6.52 -8.14
N THR A 475 2.00 7.27 -8.29
CA THR A 475 1.60 8.28 -7.29
C THR A 475 1.37 7.62 -5.93
N GLY A 476 1.97 8.11 -4.84
CA GLY A 476 1.81 7.49 -3.51
C GLY A 476 2.57 6.16 -3.32
N GLY A 477 3.38 5.75 -4.31
CA GLY A 477 4.08 4.47 -4.32
C GLY A 477 5.18 4.36 -3.26
N LYS A 478 5.26 3.19 -2.62
CA LYS A 478 6.22 2.89 -1.54
C LYS A 478 7.07 1.68 -1.92
N ALA A 479 8.40 1.81 -1.94
CA ALA A 479 9.23 0.64 -2.28
C ALA A 479 9.14 -0.43 -1.18
N VAL A 480 9.27 -0.03 0.08
CA VAL A 480 9.02 -0.87 1.26
C VAL A 480 8.13 -0.11 2.25
N ALA A 481 7.10 -0.78 2.77
CA ALA A 481 6.20 -0.26 3.79
C ALA A 481 6.09 -1.26 4.97
N PHE A 482 6.28 -0.73 6.17
CA PHE A 482 6.00 -1.41 7.44
C PHE A 482 4.77 -0.73 8.04
N ASP A 483 3.63 -1.40 7.94
CA ASP A 483 2.35 -0.74 8.13
C ASP A 483 1.27 -1.78 8.45
N PHE A 484 0.73 -1.77 9.66
CA PHE A 484 -0.40 -2.65 10.00
C PHE A 484 -1.67 -2.27 9.22
N GLY A 485 -1.70 -1.09 8.60
CA GLY A 485 -2.88 -0.49 8.01
C GLY A 485 -3.88 -0.09 9.08
N VAL A 486 -5.10 0.22 8.64
CA VAL A 486 -6.23 0.48 9.53
C VAL A 486 -7.24 -0.65 9.51
N ASN A 487 -8.04 -0.71 10.55
CA ASN A 487 -9.17 -1.60 10.65
C ASN A 487 -10.35 -1.09 9.83
N MET A 488 -10.89 -1.92 8.94
CA MET A 488 -12.03 -1.55 8.10
C MET A 488 -13.32 -1.25 8.89
N LEU A 489 -13.42 -1.73 10.14
CA LEU A 489 -14.53 -1.42 11.04
C LEU A 489 -14.35 -0.08 11.77
N GLY A 490 -13.19 0.56 11.60
CA GLY A 490 -12.78 1.75 12.33
C GLY A 490 -11.83 1.44 13.48
N GLU A 491 -10.92 2.37 13.74
CA GLU A 491 -9.88 2.24 14.79
C GLU A 491 -10.45 2.24 16.22
N ASP A 492 -11.68 2.76 16.40
CA ASP A 492 -12.38 2.69 17.68
C ASP A 492 -12.76 1.25 18.05
N GLU A 493 -13.05 0.38 17.07
CA GLU A 493 -13.46 -1.02 17.32
C GLU A 493 -12.28 -1.88 17.78
N ASP A 494 -11.20 -1.92 17.00
CA ASP A 494 -9.94 -2.58 17.34
C ASP A 494 -8.83 -1.93 16.49
N SER A 495 -7.85 -1.31 17.13
CA SER A 495 -6.63 -0.82 16.48
C SER A 495 -5.46 -1.67 16.94
N ARG A 496 -4.53 -2.01 16.04
CA ARG A 496 -3.40 -2.90 16.32
C ARG A 496 -2.11 -2.36 15.73
N GLY A 497 -1.01 -2.63 16.43
CA GLY A 497 0.33 -2.27 16.00
C GLY A 497 1.40 -2.96 16.84
N SER A 498 2.67 -2.70 16.52
CA SER A 498 3.79 -3.21 17.32
C SER A 498 3.72 -2.70 18.75
N TYR A 499 3.52 -3.61 19.71
CA TYR A 499 3.28 -3.31 21.12
C TYR A 499 2.04 -2.44 21.40
N MET A 500 1.12 -2.30 20.45
CA MET A 500 -0.08 -1.46 20.60
C MET A 500 -1.33 -2.26 20.31
N ARG A 501 -2.35 -2.08 21.14
CA ARG A 501 -3.72 -2.46 20.80
C ARG A 501 -4.70 -1.59 21.55
N THR A 502 -5.68 -1.03 20.87
CA THR A 502 -6.80 -0.34 21.51
C THR A 502 -8.14 -0.91 21.09
N VAL A 503 -9.07 -1.00 22.02
CA VAL A 503 -10.47 -1.42 21.82
C VAL A 503 -11.35 -0.38 22.52
N ASP A 504 -12.39 0.11 21.85
CA ASP A 504 -13.20 1.26 22.28
C ASP A 504 -12.33 2.48 22.65
N GLY A 505 -11.27 2.72 21.88
CA GLY A 505 -10.29 3.79 22.10
C GLY A 505 -9.46 3.66 23.40
N LYS A 506 -9.41 2.46 24.01
CA LYS A 506 -8.66 2.19 25.25
C LYS A 506 -7.63 1.09 25.05
N LYS A 507 -6.46 1.21 25.68
CA LYS A 507 -5.43 0.15 25.69
C LYS A 507 -6.03 -1.20 26.09
N SER A 508 -5.66 -2.22 25.33
CA SER A 508 -6.08 -3.60 25.55
C SER A 508 -4.86 -4.54 25.53
N ASP A 509 -5.10 -5.82 25.81
CA ASP A 509 -4.04 -6.84 25.83
C ASP A 509 -3.43 -7.00 24.43
N ILE A 510 -2.10 -7.03 24.36
CA ILE A 510 -1.31 -7.16 23.12
C ILE A 510 -0.80 -8.61 22.87
N SER A 511 -1.27 -9.56 23.68
CA SER A 511 -0.88 -10.96 23.63
C SER A 511 -2.06 -11.87 23.97
N GLY A 512 -2.00 -13.11 23.52
CA GLY A 512 -3.10 -14.06 23.64
C GLY A 512 -3.93 -14.10 22.37
N GLU A 513 -5.03 -14.83 22.46
CA GLU A 513 -5.87 -15.13 21.30
C GLU A 513 -7.12 -14.24 21.30
N VAL A 514 -7.37 -13.59 20.18
CA VAL A 514 -8.57 -12.77 19.91
C VAL A 514 -9.14 -13.25 18.59
N ASP A 515 -10.45 -13.46 18.55
CA ASP A 515 -11.14 -14.00 17.38
C ASP A 515 -10.40 -15.20 16.79
N GLY A 516 -9.98 -16.14 17.65
CA GLY A 516 -9.33 -17.40 17.25
C GLY A 516 -7.93 -17.28 16.66
N TYR A 517 -7.33 -16.09 16.67
CA TYR A 517 -5.98 -15.85 16.20
C TYR A 517 -5.09 -15.27 17.30
N GLU A 518 -3.85 -15.72 17.36
CA GLU A 518 -2.82 -15.13 18.22
C GLU A 518 -2.52 -13.71 17.76
N LEU A 519 -2.60 -12.74 18.68
CA LEU A 519 -2.42 -11.31 18.38
C LEU A 519 -1.07 -11.01 17.74
N ASN A 520 0.00 -11.65 18.22
CA ASN A 520 1.38 -11.47 17.71
C ASN A 520 1.87 -10.01 17.67
N LEU A 521 1.43 -9.17 18.61
CA LEU A 521 1.79 -7.74 18.64
C LEU A 521 3.00 -7.43 19.55
N LYS A 522 3.41 -8.37 20.41
CA LYS A 522 4.52 -8.17 21.37
C LYS A 522 5.90 -8.38 20.73
N GLY A 523 6.27 -7.47 19.82
CA GLY A 523 7.55 -7.47 19.11
C GLY A 523 7.60 -6.34 18.08
N PRO A 524 8.78 -6.00 17.54
CA PRO A 524 8.85 -5.24 16.30
C PRO A 524 8.12 -6.00 15.18
N LEU A 525 7.43 -5.28 14.29
CA LEU A 525 6.89 -5.88 13.07
C LEU A 525 8.01 -6.51 12.23
N VAL A 526 9.15 -5.83 12.18
CA VAL A 526 10.40 -6.30 11.59
C VAL A 526 11.55 -6.08 12.55
N SER A 527 12.18 -7.16 12.99
CA SER A 527 13.40 -7.08 13.79
C SER A 527 14.57 -6.60 12.96
N THR A 528 14.71 -7.05 11.71
CA THR A 528 15.87 -6.67 10.87
C THR A 528 15.50 -6.48 9.42
N PHE A 529 15.88 -5.33 8.86
CA PHE A 529 15.88 -5.09 7.42
C PHE A 529 17.31 -4.81 6.92
N ASP A 530 17.92 -5.79 6.26
CA ASP A 530 19.24 -5.67 5.64
C ASP A 530 19.11 -5.34 4.15
N LEU A 531 19.60 -4.17 3.75
CA LEU A 531 19.52 -3.66 2.38
C LEU A 531 20.91 -3.54 1.75
N SER A 532 21.12 -4.24 0.63
CA SER A 532 22.29 -4.09 -0.24
C SER A 532 21.94 -3.93 -1.73
N GLY A 533 20.64 -4.01 -2.06
CA GLY A 533 20.10 -3.74 -3.39
C GLY A 533 19.59 -2.30 -3.56
N SER A 534 18.70 -2.09 -4.52
CA SER A 534 18.16 -0.75 -4.83
C SER A 534 16.69 -0.60 -4.42
N LEU A 535 16.35 0.53 -3.81
CA LEU A 535 14.98 0.96 -3.54
C LEU A 535 14.68 2.26 -4.31
N GLU A 536 13.55 2.30 -5.01
CA GLU A 536 13.01 3.54 -5.59
C GLU A 536 11.51 3.67 -5.27
N GLY A 537 11.13 4.67 -4.48
CA GLY A 537 9.74 4.92 -4.12
C GLY A 537 9.35 6.38 -4.34
N ARG A 538 8.20 6.62 -4.98
CA ARG A 538 7.76 7.98 -5.29
C ARG A 538 7.32 8.78 -4.07
N TYR A 539 6.62 8.13 -3.13
CA TYR A 539 6.27 8.71 -1.83
C TYR A 539 7.36 8.45 -0.81
N ALA A 540 7.81 7.19 -0.72
CA ALA A 540 8.90 6.80 0.15
C ALA A 540 9.60 5.54 -0.38
N SER A 541 10.92 5.51 -0.31
CA SER A 541 11.67 4.27 -0.47
C SER A 541 11.47 3.34 0.74
N ILE A 542 11.39 3.92 1.93
CA ILE A 542 11.12 3.21 3.18
C ILE A 542 10.07 4.01 3.93
N TYR A 543 8.92 3.39 4.20
CA TYR A 543 7.85 3.97 5.00
C TYR A 543 7.59 3.12 6.24
N ILE A 544 7.54 3.75 7.41
CA ILE A 544 7.22 3.14 8.70
C ILE A 544 6.02 3.90 9.28
N ALA A 545 4.87 3.24 9.36
CA ALA A 545 3.64 3.81 9.89
C ALA A 545 3.73 4.12 11.39
N ASP A 546 2.79 4.91 11.89
CA ASP A 546 2.67 5.26 13.32
C ASP A 546 2.36 4.06 14.22
N ASN A 547 1.83 2.98 13.65
CA ASN A 547 1.53 1.72 14.35
C ASN A 547 2.57 0.61 14.14
N ALA A 548 3.67 0.87 13.43
CA ALA A 548 4.68 -0.12 13.11
C ALA A 548 6.03 0.21 13.75
N TYR A 549 6.55 -0.69 14.58
CA TYR A 549 7.91 -0.61 15.09
C TYR A 549 8.84 -1.51 14.27
N VAL A 550 9.93 -0.93 13.76
CA VAL A 550 11.05 -1.65 13.16
C VAL A 550 12.23 -1.48 14.08
N GLU A 551 12.89 -2.57 14.47
CA GLU A 551 13.99 -2.49 15.42
C GLU A 551 15.27 -1.96 14.77
N GLN A 552 15.69 -2.57 13.65
CA GLN A 552 16.89 -2.13 12.92
C GLN A 552 16.73 -2.21 11.40
N ILE A 553 17.23 -1.16 10.73
CA ILE A 553 17.39 -1.06 9.28
C ILE A 553 18.86 -0.85 9.00
N ASN A 554 19.48 -1.75 8.25
CA ASN A 554 20.88 -1.67 7.87
C ASN A 554 20.99 -1.40 6.37
N VAL A 555 21.45 -0.19 6.02
CA VAL A 555 21.80 0.21 4.65
C VAL A 555 23.28 -0.12 4.43
N LEU A 556 23.49 -1.23 3.73
CA LEU A 556 24.79 -1.87 3.58
C LEU A 556 25.51 -1.43 2.31
N LYS A 557 26.79 -1.77 2.21
CA LYS A 557 27.58 -1.59 0.99
C LYS A 557 26.88 -2.17 -0.25
N GLY A 558 26.76 -1.34 -1.28
CA GLY A 558 26.11 -1.68 -2.55
C GLY A 558 24.67 -1.17 -2.67
N ALA A 559 24.08 -0.69 -1.56
CA ALA A 559 22.72 -0.16 -1.56
C ALA A 559 22.59 1.14 -2.36
N SER A 560 21.42 1.35 -2.95
CA SER A 560 21.00 2.61 -3.59
C SER A 560 19.56 2.94 -3.18
N ILE A 561 19.28 4.19 -2.84
CA ILE A 561 17.95 4.63 -2.39
C ILE A 561 17.58 5.91 -3.13
N LYS A 562 16.40 5.91 -3.75
CA LYS A 562 15.82 7.08 -4.44
C LYS A 562 14.39 7.30 -4.00
N GLY A 563 14.16 8.41 -3.31
CA GLY A 563 12.93 8.70 -2.58
C GLY A 563 13.14 8.63 -1.07
N ASP A 564 12.21 9.22 -0.33
CA ASP A 564 12.39 9.54 1.08
C ASP A 564 12.40 8.29 1.99
N ILE A 565 13.03 8.43 3.16
CA ILE A 565 12.88 7.51 4.29
C ILE A 565 11.98 8.22 5.31
N ILE A 566 10.80 7.66 5.58
CA ILE A 566 9.77 8.28 6.41
C ILE A 566 9.41 7.34 7.56
N SER A 567 9.42 7.86 8.78
CA SER A 567 8.94 7.20 9.98
C SER A 567 7.95 8.08 10.73
N GLU A 568 6.73 7.59 10.86
CA GLU A 568 5.64 8.20 11.63
C GLU A 568 5.56 7.63 13.06
N TRP A 569 6.26 6.50 13.32
CA TRP A 569 6.38 5.88 14.63
C TRP A 569 6.78 6.90 15.72
N ASP A 570 6.06 6.86 16.85
CA ASP A 570 6.38 7.65 18.04
C ASP A 570 6.63 6.70 19.23
N PRO A 571 7.87 6.56 19.72
CA PRO A 571 8.16 5.69 20.87
C PRO A 571 7.52 6.19 22.18
N LYS A 572 6.90 7.37 22.16
CA LYS A 572 6.15 7.95 23.28
C LYS A 572 4.65 8.01 22.99
N ASP A 573 4.18 7.29 21.97
CA ASP A 573 2.75 7.23 21.69
C ASP A 573 1.99 6.74 22.93
N LYS A 574 0.85 7.37 23.16
CA LYS A 574 -0.01 7.08 24.30
C LYS A 574 -0.61 5.67 24.23
N ASP A 575 -0.72 5.06 23.06
CA ASP A 575 -1.39 3.78 22.83
C ASP A 575 -0.44 2.58 22.92
N ILE A 576 0.88 2.82 23.00
CA ILE A 576 1.87 1.77 23.31
C ILE A 576 1.55 1.14 24.67
N SER A 577 1.47 -0.18 24.70
CA SER A 577 1.17 -0.96 25.90
C SER A 577 2.17 -0.68 27.03
N ASP A 578 1.68 -0.61 28.26
CA ASP A 578 2.53 -0.43 29.45
C ASP A 578 3.47 -1.63 29.68
N SER A 579 3.19 -2.77 29.03
CA SER A 579 4.04 -3.96 29.05
C SER A 579 5.17 -3.96 28.00
N ALA A 580 5.22 -2.94 27.14
CA ALA A 580 6.24 -2.78 26.11
C ALA A 580 7.62 -2.48 26.72
N PRO A 581 8.72 -2.87 26.05
CA PRO A 581 10.04 -2.48 26.50
C PRO A 581 10.23 -0.97 26.41
N GLN A 582 11.11 -0.43 27.25
CA GLN A 582 11.52 0.97 27.17
C GLN A 582 12.43 1.17 25.96
N ASN A 583 12.40 2.37 25.37
CA ASN A 583 13.27 2.79 24.24
C ASN A 583 13.00 2.08 22.91
N LEU A 584 11.77 2.20 22.39
CA LEU A 584 11.37 1.71 21.06
C LEU A 584 11.83 2.66 19.93
N TYR A 585 13.10 3.05 19.93
CA TYR A 585 13.67 3.85 18.84
C TYR A 585 14.19 2.93 17.73
N ILE A 586 14.22 3.43 16.50
CA ILE A 586 14.56 2.66 15.31
C ILE A 586 16.02 2.94 14.95
N ASP A 587 16.86 1.91 14.90
CA ASP A 587 18.25 2.06 14.47
C ASP A 587 18.33 2.06 12.94
N LEU A 588 18.60 3.22 12.35
CA LEU A 588 18.85 3.38 10.92
C LEU A 588 20.36 3.48 10.68
N ASN A 589 20.96 2.35 10.33
CA ASN A 589 22.40 2.20 10.22
C ASN A 589 22.86 2.32 8.76
N PHE A 590 23.87 3.16 8.52
CA PHE A 590 24.56 3.30 7.24
C PHE A 590 26.02 2.91 7.38
N GLY A 591 26.61 2.40 6.29
CA GLY A 591 28.05 2.17 6.26
C GLY A 591 28.51 0.83 6.82
N TYR A 592 27.60 -0.12 7.06
CA TYR A 592 27.97 -1.49 7.43
C TYR A 592 28.35 -2.34 6.21
N GLY A 593 29.22 -3.31 6.44
CA GLY A 593 29.59 -4.32 5.46
C GLY A 593 28.50 -5.38 5.23
N VAL A 594 28.62 -6.12 4.13
CA VAL A 594 27.71 -7.21 3.73
C VAL A 594 28.40 -8.58 3.90
N LYS A 595 27.69 -9.54 4.50
CA LYS A 595 28.07 -10.96 4.52
C LYS A 595 27.64 -11.68 3.23
N ALA A 596 28.13 -12.90 3.00
CA ALA A 596 27.83 -13.65 1.77
C ALA A 596 26.33 -13.97 1.58
N ASP A 597 25.61 -14.18 2.68
CA ASP A 597 24.15 -14.39 2.68
C ASP A 597 23.35 -13.10 2.44
N GLY A 598 24.00 -11.94 2.45
CA GLY A 598 23.40 -10.62 2.27
C GLY A 598 23.12 -9.88 3.58
N THR A 599 23.36 -10.50 4.74
CA THR A 599 23.12 -9.87 6.03
C THR A 599 24.23 -8.91 6.45
N SER A 600 23.93 -8.03 7.41
CA SER A 600 24.88 -7.06 7.96
C SER A 600 26.07 -7.74 8.66
N THR A 601 27.27 -7.17 8.52
CA THR A 601 28.43 -7.54 9.36
C THR A 601 28.37 -6.94 10.77
N GLY A 602 27.52 -5.93 11.00
CA GLY A 602 27.47 -5.16 12.25
C GLY A 602 28.73 -4.34 12.50
N SER A 603 29.52 -4.04 11.47
CA SER A 603 30.77 -3.30 11.58
C SER A 603 30.95 -2.38 10.38
N GLY A 604 31.53 -1.19 10.61
CA GLY A 604 31.76 -0.18 9.57
C GLY A 604 32.67 -0.69 8.45
N ASP A 605 32.28 -0.41 7.20
CA ASP A 605 33.04 -0.66 5.98
C ASP A 605 33.42 0.68 5.33
N SER A 606 34.71 1.01 5.35
CA SER A 606 35.22 2.28 4.80
C SER A 606 35.06 2.42 3.28
N SER A 607 34.75 1.32 2.58
CA SER A 607 34.46 1.33 1.14
C SER A 607 32.97 1.54 0.83
N PHE A 608 32.11 1.72 1.84
CA PHE A 608 30.74 2.18 1.64
C PHE A 608 30.74 3.57 0.99
N ALA A 609 29.97 3.73 -0.07
CA ALA A 609 29.75 5.01 -0.74
C ALA A 609 28.33 5.00 -1.29
N MET A 610 27.51 5.96 -0.86
CA MET A 610 26.12 6.05 -1.27
C MET A 610 25.67 7.51 -1.35
N THR A 611 24.80 7.79 -2.32
CA THR A 611 23.96 8.98 -2.33
C THR A 611 22.51 8.55 -2.11
N LEU A 612 21.86 9.14 -1.11
CA LEU A 612 20.42 9.03 -0.89
C LEU A 612 19.74 10.18 -1.64
N GLU A 613 19.05 9.85 -2.73
CA GLU A 613 18.28 10.81 -3.53
C GLU A 613 16.91 11.05 -2.90
N GLY A 614 16.88 11.65 -1.71
CA GLY A 614 15.67 11.91 -0.93
C GLY A 614 15.97 12.61 0.39
N SER A 615 14.94 12.77 1.22
CA SER A 615 15.04 13.25 2.61
C SER A 615 14.88 12.09 3.60
N ILE A 616 15.29 12.33 4.85
CA ILE A 616 14.99 11.44 5.98
C ILE A 616 14.06 12.20 6.93
N ALA A 617 12.89 11.64 7.20
CA ALA A 617 11.88 12.22 8.09
C ALA A 617 11.51 11.23 9.21
N GLY A 618 12.09 11.41 10.39
CA GLY A 618 11.85 10.55 11.54
C GLY A 618 12.28 11.17 12.87
N TYR A 619 11.96 12.46 13.04
CA TYR A 619 12.32 13.31 14.18
C TYR A 619 12.01 12.69 15.56
N LYS A 620 10.98 11.84 15.63
CA LYS A 620 10.52 11.24 16.89
C LYS A 620 11.22 9.93 17.25
N SER A 621 11.70 9.18 16.26
CA SER A 621 11.97 7.74 16.38
C SER A 621 13.31 7.28 15.81
N LEU A 622 13.83 7.90 14.75
CA LEU A 622 14.99 7.39 14.04
C LEU A 622 16.30 7.78 14.75
N LYS A 623 17.11 6.78 15.07
CA LYS A 623 18.51 6.93 15.47
C LYS A 623 19.39 6.63 14.28
N ILE A 624 19.95 7.66 13.67
CA ILE A 624 20.80 7.51 12.49
C ILE A 624 22.22 7.22 12.94
N ASN A 625 22.78 6.09 12.50
CA ASN A 625 24.16 5.70 12.78
C ASN A 625 24.94 5.54 11.46
N HIS A 626 25.76 6.51 11.11
CA HIS A 626 26.69 6.40 9.99
C HIS A 626 28.04 5.89 10.46
N ALA A 627 28.28 4.58 10.28
CA ALA A 627 29.39 3.88 10.89
C ALA A 627 30.73 4.09 10.17
N ALA A 628 30.75 4.16 8.84
CA ALA A 628 31.95 4.34 8.03
C ALA A 628 31.60 4.65 6.57
N GLY A 629 32.60 5.08 5.78
CA GLY A 629 32.44 5.33 4.36
C GLY A 629 31.90 6.73 4.04
N THR A 630 31.29 6.89 2.88
CA THR A 630 30.72 8.15 2.39
C THR A 630 29.21 8.04 2.26
N LEU A 631 28.48 8.94 2.91
CA LEU A 631 27.04 9.10 2.81
C LEU A 631 26.73 10.54 2.38
N ASN A 632 26.16 10.67 1.19
CA ASN A 632 25.58 11.93 0.71
C ASN A 632 24.06 11.85 0.82
N ILE A 633 23.43 12.85 1.41
CA ILE A 633 21.98 12.99 1.47
C ILE A 633 21.62 14.23 0.65
N GLU A 634 20.87 14.03 -0.43
CA GLU A 634 20.48 15.13 -1.33
C GLU A 634 19.37 16.00 -0.71
N GLY A 635 18.52 15.45 0.16
CA GLY A 635 17.45 16.18 0.85
C GLY A 635 17.81 16.60 2.28
N THR A 636 16.78 16.85 3.10
CA THR A 636 16.91 17.27 4.50
C THR A 636 16.85 16.07 5.45
N VAL A 637 17.31 16.26 6.70
CA VAL A 637 17.30 15.21 7.73
C VAL A 637 16.52 15.65 8.97
N ALA A 638 15.56 14.85 9.41
CA ALA A 638 14.92 14.98 10.71
C ALA A 638 15.03 13.64 11.45
N ALA A 639 15.66 13.63 12.62
CA ALA A 639 15.94 12.40 13.37
C ALA A 639 15.86 12.62 14.88
N TYR A 640 15.76 11.52 15.63
CA TYR A 640 15.87 11.55 17.09
C TYR A 640 17.32 11.79 17.51
N ASP A 641 18.23 10.90 17.09
CA ASP A 641 19.68 11.03 17.27
C ASP A 641 20.39 10.91 15.90
N LEU A 642 21.57 11.50 15.78
CA LEU A 642 22.45 11.29 14.63
C LEU A 642 23.91 11.16 15.07
N VAL A 643 24.51 10.02 14.72
CA VAL A 643 25.92 9.71 14.97
C VAL A 643 26.64 9.53 13.63
N ASN A 644 27.69 10.33 13.40
CA ASN A 644 28.53 10.26 12.21
C ASN A 644 29.99 9.90 12.54
N SER A 645 30.44 8.76 12.02
CA SER A 645 31.83 8.30 12.08
C SER A 645 32.53 8.24 10.70
N GLY A 646 31.79 8.47 9.61
CA GLY A 646 32.30 8.50 8.23
C GLY A 646 32.36 9.90 7.64
N TYR A 647 32.26 10.01 6.32
CA TYR A 647 32.06 11.26 5.59
C TYR A 647 30.56 11.47 5.33
N LEU A 648 29.96 12.46 5.99
CA LEU A 648 28.54 12.81 5.83
C LEU A 648 28.40 14.17 5.14
N ALA A 649 27.66 14.22 4.04
CA ALA A 649 27.23 15.46 3.40
C ALA A 649 25.71 15.53 3.38
N ILE A 650 25.13 16.65 3.81
CA ILE A 650 23.69 16.96 3.68
C ILE A 650 23.59 18.20 2.80
N LYS A 651 22.90 18.08 1.67
CA LYS A 651 23.03 19.06 0.57
C LYS A 651 21.88 20.04 0.44
N ASP A 652 20.69 19.68 0.91
CA ASP A 652 19.53 20.56 0.93
C ASP A 652 19.31 21.18 2.32
N ALA A 653 18.58 22.28 2.37
CA ALA A 653 18.28 23.00 3.59
C ALA A 653 16.95 23.75 3.48
N SER A 654 16.28 23.95 4.61
CA SER A 654 15.10 24.81 4.70
C SER A 654 15.42 26.27 4.36
N ASP A 655 14.38 27.11 4.23
CA ASP A 655 14.54 28.56 4.01
C ASP A 655 15.40 29.22 5.11
N ASP A 656 15.31 28.73 6.35
CA ASP A 656 16.11 29.17 7.50
C ASP A 656 17.52 28.56 7.55
N LYS A 657 17.91 27.86 6.47
CA LYS A 657 19.18 27.17 6.25
C LYS A 657 19.42 25.98 7.18
N TYR A 658 18.37 25.32 7.67
CA TYR A 658 18.55 24.08 8.42
C TYR A 658 18.55 22.88 7.49
N CYS A 659 19.68 22.19 7.40
CA CYS A 659 19.80 20.93 6.65
C CYS A 659 19.42 19.71 7.50
N ALA A 660 19.54 19.84 8.83
CA ALA A 660 19.09 18.81 9.76
C ALA A 660 18.41 19.37 11.02
N ASP A 661 17.36 18.70 11.49
CA ASP A 661 16.73 18.90 12.82
C ASP A 661 16.83 17.61 13.65
N ILE A 662 17.67 17.64 14.66
CA ILE A 662 17.98 16.51 15.54
C ILE A 662 17.33 16.77 16.91
N LYS A 663 16.37 15.92 17.28
CA LYS A 663 15.56 16.13 18.49
C LYS A 663 16.36 16.03 19.77
N HIS A 664 17.28 15.06 19.83
CA HIS A 664 18.05 14.71 21.01
C HIS A 664 19.53 14.95 20.72
N ASP A 665 20.36 13.94 20.50
CA ASP A 665 21.81 14.14 20.48
C ASP A 665 22.41 14.05 19.07
N PHE A 666 23.38 14.92 18.80
CA PHE A 666 24.19 14.90 17.59
C PHE A 666 25.65 14.64 17.94
N THR A 667 26.24 13.60 17.36
CA THR A 667 27.67 13.27 17.52
C THR A 667 28.33 13.14 16.16
N THR A 668 29.46 13.81 15.95
CA THR A 668 30.30 13.60 14.77
C THR A 668 31.76 13.45 15.19
N THR A 669 32.36 12.31 14.85
CA THR A 669 33.81 12.04 14.99
C THR A 669 34.50 11.91 13.63
N GLY A 670 33.69 11.73 12.58
CA GLY A 670 34.13 11.65 11.19
C GLY A 670 34.29 13.01 10.52
N THR A 671 34.00 13.04 9.22
CA THR A 671 33.94 14.27 8.42
C THR A 671 32.49 14.70 8.24
N LEU A 672 32.20 15.97 8.52
CA LEU A 672 30.92 16.60 8.20
C LEU A 672 31.14 17.63 7.09
N GLU A 673 30.42 17.50 5.98
CA GLU A 673 30.36 18.50 4.92
C GLU A 673 29.06 19.31 5.03
N THR A 674 29.19 20.65 5.08
CA THR A 674 28.04 21.57 5.04
C THR A 674 28.25 22.69 4.03
N GLY A 675 27.15 23.22 3.51
CA GLY A 675 27.17 24.36 2.59
C GLY A 675 27.35 25.70 3.30
N PHE A 676 27.90 26.70 2.61
CA PHE A 676 27.95 28.09 3.05
C PHE A 676 27.63 29.06 1.91
N TYR A 677 27.16 30.27 2.23
CA TYR A 677 26.72 31.30 1.30
C TYR A 677 27.68 32.51 1.28
N ALA A 678 27.49 33.43 0.33
CA ALA A 678 28.37 34.59 0.17
C ALA A 678 28.26 35.59 1.34
N ASP A 679 27.12 35.61 2.04
CA ASP A 679 26.86 36.43 3.22
C ASP A 679 27.44 35.85 4.52
N SER A 680 28.19 34.75 4.43
CA SER A 680 28.76 33.97 5.54
C SER A 680 27.78 33.07 6.30
N THR A 681 26.49 33.06 5.99
CA THR A 681 25.58 32.07 6.55
C THR A 681 25.96 30.66 6.08
N SER A 682 25.62 29.66 6.88
CA SER A 682 25.89 28.25 6.59
C SER A 682 24.61 27.43 6.65
N ASP A 683 24.63 26.27 5.98
CA ASP A 683 23.69 25.20 6.29
C ASP A 683 23.95 24.73 7.72
N LYS A 684 22.89 24.62 8.51
CA LYS A 684 22.92 24.38 9.96
C LYS A 684 22.27 23.05 10.32
N ILE A 685 22.85 22.41 11.32
CA ILE A 685 22.27 21.29 12.06
C ILE A 685 21.72 21.86 13.37
N LYS A 686 20.41 21.73 13.57
CA LYS A 686 19.74 22.08 14.81
C LYS A 686 19.72 20.87 15.73
N VAL A 687 20.07 21.07 17.00
CA VAL A 687 20.16 20.00 18.00
C VAL A 687 19.38 20.39 19.26
N GLY A 688 18.36 19.61 19.60
CA GLY A 688 17.51 19.84 20.76
C GLY A 688 18.17 19.42 22.09
N GLY A 689 19.01 18.38 22.07
CA GLY A 689 19.80 17.88 23.20
C GLY A 689 21.25 18.38 23.16
N SER A 690 22.21 17.48 23.38
CA SER A 690 23.64 17.82 23.36
C SER A 690 24.30 17.56 22.01
N ALA A 691 25.31 18.38 21.70
CA ALA A 691 26.18 18.15 20.57
C ALA A 691 27.60 17.79 21.02
N THR A 692 28.15 16.75 20.38
CA THR A 692 29.57 16.39 20.42
C THR A 692 30.15 16.53 19.02
N VAL A 693 30.92 17.58 18.81
CA VAL A 693 31.60 17.83 17.53
C VAL A 693 33.08 17.57 17.70
N GLU A 694 33.58 16.60 16.94
CA GLU A 694 34.98 16.23 16.78
C GLU A 694 35.28 16.02 15.28
N GLY A 695 36.48 15.54 14.94
CA GLY A 695 36.81 15.16 13.57
C GLY A 695 37.07 16.35 12.64
N LYS A 696 36.51 16.33 11.43
CA LYS A 696 36.84 17.31 10.38
C LYS A 696 35.59 17.97 9.80
N TRP A 697 35.63 19.28 9.63
CA TRP A 697 34.60 20.04 8.90
C TRP A 697 35.06 20.32 7.48
N VAL A 698 34.25 19.96 6.48
CA VAL A 698 34.47 20.27 5.06
C VAL A 698 33.47 21.33 4.62
N LEU A 699 33.99 22.41 4.04
CA LEU A 699 33.20 23.52 3.54
C LEU A 699 32.87 23.33 2.07
N ARG A 700 31.59 23.44 1.70
CA ARG A 700 31.12 23.48 0.30
C ARG A 700 30.42 24.82 0.03
N PRO A 701 30.69 25.54 -1.07
CA PRO A 701 29.90 26.72 -1.42
C PRO A 701 28.55 26.28 -1.96
N ASN A 702 27.48 26.89 -1.46
CA ASN A 702 26.14 26.76 -2.04
C ASN A 702 25.98 27.67 -3.26
N LEU A 703 24.90 27.48 -4.01
CA LEU A 703 24.60 28.34 -5.17
C LEU A 703 24.36 29.77 -4.69
N ASP A 704 25.30 30.65 -4.98
CA ASP A 704 25.27 32.09 -4.65
C ASP A 704 26.25 32.87 -5.54
N PHE A 705 26.22 34.19 -5.49
CA PHE A 705 27.19 35.05 -6.16
C PHE A 705 28.38 35.34 -5.26
N TYR A 706 29.53 34.75 -5.62
CA TYR A 706 30.80 34.99 -4.95
C TYR A 706 31.67 35.95 -5.77
N SER A 707 31.89 37.17 -5.26
CA SER A 707 32.79 38.12 -5.92
C SER A 707 34.24 37.62 -5.91
N ASN A 708 35.05 38.02 -6.89
CA ASN A 708 36.46 37.64 -6.93
C ASN A 708 37.23 38.17 -5.70
N ASN A 709 38.06 37.33 -5.07
CA ASN A 709 38.75 37.55 -3.80
C ASN A 709 37.81 37.85 -2.61
N ALA A 710 36.54 37.41 -2.68
CA ALA A 710 35.64 37.48 -1.53
C ALA A 710 36.25 36.72 -0.35
N LYS A 711 36.29 37.37 0.82
CA LYS A 711 36.73 36.75 2.07
C LYS A 711 35.50 36.47 2.91
N ILE A 712 35.25 35.21 3.16
CA ILE A 712 34.05 34.71 3.84
C ILE A 712 34.49 34.01 5.10
N SER A 713 33.73 34.20 6.18
CA SER A 713 33.95 33.52 7.44
C SER A 713 32.71 32.70 7.76
N PRO A 714 32.57 31.48 7.20
CA PRO A 714 31.35 30.68 7.35
C PRO A 714 30.93 30.52 8.81
N GLU A 715 29.64 30.70 9.07
CA GLU A 715 29.04 30.43 10.37
C GLU A 715 29.25 28.96 10.76
N PHE A 716 29.46 28.72 12.05
CA PHE A 716 29.60 27.37 12.58
C PHE A 716 28.32 26.55 12.31
N PRO A 717 28.44 25.29 11.82
CA PRO A 717 27.30 24.61 11.20
C PRO A 717 26.39 23.88 12.20
N VAL A 718 26.67 23.93 13.50
CA VAL A 718 25.90 23.20 14.52
C VAL A 718 25.36 24.17 15.56
N VAL A 719 24.05 24.15 15.74
CA VAL A 719 23.30 24.98 16.70
C VAL A 719 22.69 24.04 17.75
N ALA A 720 23.30 23.99 18.92
CA ALA A 720 22.91 23.09 20.01
C ALA A 720 22.62 23.85 21.31
N ASN A 721 21.71 23.30 22.13
CA ASN A 721 21.37 23.84 23.45
C ASN A 721 22.48 23.59 24.49
N SER A 722 23.17 22.46 24.38
CA SER A 722 24.32 22.10 25.22
C SER A 722 25.42 21.44 24.41
N TRP A 723 26.65 21.58 24.90
CA TRP A 723 27.86 21.10 24.23
C TRP A 723 28.65 20.20 25.16
N ASP A 724 28.95 19.00 24.69
CA ASP A 724 29.94 18.11 25.32
C ASP A 724 31.33 18.34 24.72
N ARG A 725 31.38 18.64 23.41
CA ARG A 725 32.53 19.22 22.70
C ARG A 725 32.07 20.14 21.57
N ASP A 726 32.65 21.33 21.48
CA ASP A 726 32.22 22.45 20.64
C ASP A 726 33.25 22.85 19.57
N SER A 727 34.12 21.93 19.14
CA SER A 727 35.12 22.24 18.11
C SER A 727 35.52 21.04 17.27
N PHE A 728 35.52 21.21 15.95
CA PHE A 728 36.18 20.28 15.04
C PHE A 728 37.70 20.27 15.30
N ALA A 729 38.35 19.14 15.01
CA ALA A 729 39.80 19.03 15.12
C ALA A 729 40.54 19.69 13.94
N SER A 730 39.87 19.80 12.79
CA SER A 730 40.40 20.47 11.59
C SER A 730 39.28 20.92 10.66
N VAL A 731 39.59 21.86 9.77
CA VAL A 731 38.71 22.33 8.71
C VAL A 731 39.39 22.15 7.36
N ASP A 732 38.61 21.82 6.35
CA ASP A 732 39.04 21.62 4.96
C ASP A 732 37.98 22.17 3.99
N ILE A 733 38.30 22.19 2.71
CA ILE A 733 37.39 22.60 1.64
C ILE A 733 37.04 21.41 0.76
N VAL A 734 35.82 21.40 0.21
CA VAL A 734 35.43 20.37 -0.75
C VAL A 734 36.39 20.38 -1.96
N GLY A 735 36.46 19.26 -2.65
CA GLY A 735 37.22 19.14 -3.89
C GLY A 735 36.69 20.04 -5.02
N ALA A 736 36.93 19.67 -6.28
CA ALA A 736 36.43 20.46 -7.40
C ALA A 736 34.89 20.50 -7.41
N PHE A 737 34.31 21.70 -7.26
CA PHE A 737 32.87 21.94 -7.22
C PHE A 737 32.37 22.85 -8.37
N SER A 738 33.28 23.54 -9.06
CA SER A 738 32.96 24.51 -10.11
C SER A 738 33.96 24.45 -11.27
N PRO A 739 33.52 24.67 -12.53
CA PRO A 739 34.43 24.83 -13.68
C PRO A 739 35.25 26.13 -13.66
N THR A 740 34.76 27.19 -13.01
CA THR A 740 35.30 28.57 -13.14
C THR A 740 35.69 29.18 -11.78
N LEU A 741 34.91 28.91 -10.74
CA LEU A 741 35.11 29.38 -9.38
C LEU A 741 36.00 28.40 -8.59
N LYS A 742 36.86 28.95 -7.74
CA LYS A 742 37.70 28.20 -6.81
C LYS A 742 37.61 28.81 -5.43
N MET A 743 38.02 28.03 -4.44
CA MET A 743 38.18 28.51 -3.08
C MET A 743 39.47 28.00 -2.46
N ARG A 744 39.97 28.72 -1.47
CA ARG A 744 41.10 28.31 -0.63
C ARG A 744 40.88 28.73 0.82
N LEU A 745 41.39 27.94 1.75
CA LEU A 745 41.50 28.36 3.14
C LEU A 745 42.58 29.43 3.26
N SER A 746 42.18 30.63 3.66
CA SER A 746 43.09 31.74 3.96
C SER A 746 43.52 31.74 5.43
N ASP A 747 42.72 31.12 6.31
CA ASP A 747 43.02 30.87 7.72
C ASP A 747 42.24 29.62 8.17
N ALA A 748 42.95 28.66 8.77
CA ALA A 748 42.41 27.39 9.26
C ALA A 748 42.87 27.13 10.71
N THR A 749 43.38 28.15 11.39
CA THR A 749 43.92 28.01 12.76
C THR A 749 42.83 27.81 13.81
N ASP A 750 41.65 28.38 13.57
CA ASP A 750 40.45 28.18 14.36
C ASP A 750 39.38 27.47 13.52
N PRO A 751 39.17 26.15 13.70
CA PRO A 751 38.14 25.40 12.98
C PRO A 751 36.72 25.90 13.22
N ASN A 752 36.46 26.67 14.28
CA ASN A 752 35.14 27.23 14.57
C ASN A 752 34.89 28.56 13.84
N SER A 753 35.93 29.17 13.28
CA SER A 753 35.84 30.43 12.53
C SER A 753 36.81 30.44 11.33
N PRO A 754 36.65 29.50 10.38
CA PRO A 754 37.54 29.41 9.24
C PRO A 754 37.37 30.62 8.30
N LYS A 755 38.42 30.98 7.57
CA LYS A 755 38.35 32.03 6.55
C LYS A 755 38.60 31.47 5.17
N VAL A 756 37.59 31.59 4.30
CA VAL A 756 37.63 31.14 2.91
C VAL A 756 37.84 32.34 2.00
N GLU A 757 38.72 32.20 1.02
CA GLU A 757 38.87 33.15 -0.08
C GLU A 757 38.35 32.52 -1.38
N MET A 758 37.36 33.15 -1.99
CA MET A 758 36.79 32.76 -3.28
C MET A 758 37.52 33.48 -4.41
N TYR A 759 37.91 32.77 -5.46
CA TYR A 759 38.65 33.38 -6.58
C TYR A 759 38.41 32.66 -7.90
N ARG A 760 38.67 33.35 -9.00
CA ARG A 760 38.69 32.80 -10.35
C ARG A 760 40.09 32.96 -10.93
N ASP A 761 40.56 32.00 -11.71
CA ASP A 761 41.76 32.21 -12.52
C ASP A 761 41.47 33.27 -13.60
N SER A 762 42.49 33.98 -14.07
CA SER A 762 42.33 35.03 -15.10
C SER A 762 41.72 34.54 -16.41
N ASP A 763 41.79 33.24 -16.68
CA ASP A 763 41.23 32.58 -17.85
C ASP A 763 40.00 31.71 -17.52
N ALA A 764 39.40 31.86 -16.33
CA ALA A 764 38.33 30.99 -15.83
C ALA A 764 37.21 30.74 -16.85
N TYR A 765 36.75 31.79 -17.54
CA TYR A 765 35.75 31.66 -18.60
C TYR A 765 36.39 31.49 -19.99
N SER A 766 37.43 32.26 -20.31
CA SER A 766 38.03 32.28 -21.66
C SER A 766 38.68 30.96 -22.06
N LYS A 767 39.07 30.10 -21.11
CA LYS A 767 39.58 28.76 -21.40
C LYS A 767 38.55 27.84 -22.08
N TYR A 768 37.27 28.17 -21.99
CA TYR A 768 36.16 27.44 -22.63
C TYR A 768 35.71 28.06 -23.96
N ALA A 769 36.44 29.05 -24.48
CA ALA A 769 36.14 29.72 -25.73
C ALA A 769 36.44 28.84 -26.97
N ASP A 770 35.54 28.84 -27.95
CA ASP A 770 35.76 28.18 -29.24
C ASP A 770 36.44 29.11 -30.26
N THR A 771 36.26 30.43 -30.11
CA THR A 771 36.81 31.45 -31.00
C THR A 771 37.54 32.56 -30.24
N GLY A 772 38.33 33.35 -30.95
CA GLY A 772 38.98 34.53 -30.35
C GLY A 772 37.99 35.58 -29.84
N ALA A 773 36.79 35.68 -30.44
CA ALA A 773 35.73 36.56 -29.95
C ALA A 773 35.14 36.03 -28.63
N ASP A 774 34.88 34.73 -28.52
CA ASP A 774 34.41 34.10 -27.28
C ASP A 774 35.44 34.26 -26.16
N ALA A 775 36.74 34.19 -26.48
CA ALA A 775 37.80 34.40 -25.51
C ALA A 775 37.79 35.83 -24.93
N GLN A 776 37.51 36.84 -25.76
CA GLN A 776 37.36 38.23 -25.31
C GLN A 776 36.15 38.41 -24.39
N VAL A 777 35.03 37.78 -24.72
CA VAL A 777 33.84 37.74 -23.84
C VAL A 777 34.20 37.07 -22.51
N GLY A 778 34.92 35.95 -22.54
CA GLY A 778 35.36 35.25 -21.33
C GLY A 778 36.27 36.11 -20.45
N SER A 779 37.22 36.83 -21.04
CA SER A 779 38.05 37.80 -20.29
C SER A 779 37.22 38.94 -19.71
N ALA A 780 36.19 39.42 -20.42
CA ALA A 780 35.28 40.43 -19.88
C ALA A 780 34.46 39.90 -18.70
N LEU A 781 33.96 38.66 -18.77
CA LEU A 781 33.24 38.02 -17.67
C LEU A 781 34.12 37.86 -16.42
N TYR A 782 35.41 37.58 -16.57
CA TYR A 782 36.36 37.53 -15.45
C TYR A 782 36.42 38.87 -14.70
N GLU A 783 36.55 39.98 -15.43
CA GLU A 783 36.57 41.32 -14.82
C GLU A 783 35.22 41.69 -14.19
N ILE A 784 34.11 41.39 -14.88
CA ILE A 784 32.75 41.68 -14.41
C ILE A 784 32.43 40.92 -13.12
N ALA A 785 32.92 39.70 -12.94
CA ALA A 785 32.68 38.91 -11.74
C ALA A 785 33.14 39.58 -10.43
N SER A 786 33.96 40.65 -10.50
CA SER A 786 34.38 41.44 -9.33
C SER A 786 33.43 42.59 -8.99
N VAL A 787 32.59 43.02 -9.93
CA VAL A 787 31.74 44.23 -9.83
C VAL A 787 30.30 44.00 -10.28
N ALA A 788 29.90 42.75 -10.48
CA ALA A 788 28.58 42.39 -10.99
C ALA A 788 27.46 42.78 -10.00
N HIS A 789 26.33 43.23 -10.55
CA HIS A 789 25.11 43.56 -9.84
C HIS A 789 23.89 43.07 -10.65
N GLY A 790 22.79 42.73 -9.99
CA GLY A 790 21.52 42.34 -10.64
C GLY A 790 21.71 41.11 -11.54
N ASP A 791 21.13 41.12 -12.74
CA ASP A 791 21.16 40.01 -13.71
C ASP A 791 22.57 39.48 -14.03
N MET A 792 23.61 40.33 -13.92
CA MET A 792 24.99 39.88 -14.11
C MET A 792 25.48 38.95 -12.99
N GLN A 793 24.96 39.11 -11.76
CA GLN A 793 25.25 38.16 -10.67
C GLN A 793 24.62 36.80 -10.98
N GLU A 794 23.36 36.79 -11.44
CA GLU A 794 22.66 35.55 -11.83
C GLU A 794 23.38 34.81 -12.95
N LEU A 795 23.84 35.54 -13.98
CA LEU A 795 24.64 34.97 -15.05
C LEU A 795 25.94 34.36 -14.52
N ILE A 796 26.72 35.11 -13.74
CA ILE A 796 28.01 34.62 -13.22
C ILE A 796 27.80 33.39 -12.33
N THR A 797 26.83 33.42 -11.41
CA THR A 797 26.47 32.27 -10.57
C THR A 797 26.06 31.06 -11.41
N SER A 798 25.23 31.25 -12.44
CA SER A 798 24.83 30.16 -13.34
C SER A 798 26.03 29.53 -14.06
N LEU A 799 27.02 30.33 -14.45
CA LEU A 799 28.25 29.83 -15.07
C LEU A 799 29.16 29.12 -14.05
N ASP A 800 29.27 29.65 -12.84
CA ASP A 800 30.11 29.09 -11.80
C ASP A 800 29.60 27.75 -11.27
N PHE A 801 28.29 27.56 -11.19
CA PHE A 801 27.71 26.29 -10.76
C PHE A 801 27.25 25.42 -11.93
N SER A 802 27.80 25.66 -13.13
CA SER A 802 27.51 24.87 -14.33
C SER A 802 28.31 23.57 -14.40
N ASP A 803 28.16 22.83 -15.50
CA ASP A 803 28.85 21.57 -15.71
C ASP A 803 30.37 21.71 -15.62
N MET A 804 31.03 20.78 -14.92
CA MET A 804 32.49 20.77 -14.73
C MET A 804 33.30 20.73 -16.04
N GLN A 805 32.67 20.33 -17.15
CA GLN A 805 33.30 20.30 -18.48
C GLN A 805 33.26 21.68 -19.17
N GLY A 806 32.52 22.65 -18.61
CA GLY A 806 32.36 24.01 -19.10
C GLY A 806 31.54 24.15 -20.38
N LYS A 807 30.73 23.15 -20.75
CA LYS A 807 29.89 23.21 -21.97
C LYS A 807 28.87 24.33 -21.91
N SER A 808 28.31 24.57 -20.73
CA SER A 808 27.39 25.67 -20.47
C SER A 808 28.10 27.02 -20.59
N VAL A 809 29.35 27.10 -20.10
CA VAL A 809 30.21 28.28 -20.27
C VAL A 809 30.48 28.54 -21.74
N THR A 810 30.93 27.54 -22.51
CA THR A 810 31.12 27.66 -23.96
C THR A 810 29.86 28.14 -24.68
N SER A 811 28.70 27.60 -24.31
CA SER A 811 27.42 27.99 -24.90
C SER A 811 27.01 29.42 -24.56
N ALA A 812 27.28 29.87 -23.34
CA ALA A 812 27.01 31.23 -22.91
C ALA A 812 27.92 32.24 -23.61
N LEU A 813 29.21 31.94 -23.75
CA LEU A 813 30.16 32.81 -24.46
C LEU A 813 29.71 33.12 -25.89
N LYS A 814 29.20 32.11 -26.61
CA LYS A 814 28.65 32.28 -27.96
C LYS A 814 27.42 33.18 -28.02
N GLN A 815 26.55 33.10 -27.02
CA GLN A 815 25.32 33.88 -26.96
C GLN A 815 25.57 35.33 -26.56
N LEU A 816 26.57 35.56 -25.69
CA LEU A 816 26.99 36.88 -25.24
C LEU A 816 27.91 37.58 -26.25
N GLY A 817 28.45 36.83 -27.22
CA GLY A 817 29.34 37.35 -28.25
C GLY A 817 28.67 38.27 -29.27
N PRO A 818 29.40 39.24 -29.83
CA PRO A 818 28.86 40.19 -30.81
C PRO A 818 28.38 39.53 -32.11
N SER A 819 28.88 38.33 -32.44
CA SER A 819 28.45 37.54 -33.61
C SER A 819 26.96 37.14 -33.55
N ALA A 820 26.39 37.00 -32.34
CA ALA A 820 24.96 36.77 -32.16
C ALA A 820 24.11 37.99 -32.55
N PHE A 821 24.62 39.20 -32.30
CA PHE A 821 23.99 40.46 -32.69
C PHE A 821 24.25 40.82 -34.16
N ASP A 822 25.39 40.43 -34.73
CA ASP A 822 25.70 40.63 -36.14
C ASP A 822 24.75 39.87 -37.08
N TYR A 823 24.31 38.66 -36.72
CA TYR A 823 23.32 37.92 -37.53
C TYR A 823 21.94 38.60 -37.54
N GLY A 824 21.47 39.09 -36.39
CA GLY A 824 20.22 39.86 -36.30
C GLY A 824 20.30 41.19 -37.04
N SER A 825 21.43 41.88 -36.90
CA SER A 825 21.72 43.16 -37.59
C SER A 825 21.84 42.98 -39.10
N MET A 826 22.54 41.93 -39.57
CA MET A 826 22.65 41.61 -41.00
C MET A 826 21.33 41.16 -41.61
N THR A 827 20.47 40.48 -40.85
CA THR A 827 19.12 40.08 -41.31
C THR A 827 18.23 41.32 -41.42
N ALA A 828 18.22 42.20 -40.41
CA ALA A 828 17.50 43.48 -40.47
C ALA A 828 18.03 44.39 -41.59
N LEU A 829 19.36 44.38 -41.85
CA LEU A 829 19.97 45.12 -42.95
C LEU A 829 19.57 44.52 -44.31
N LYS A 830 19.54 43.18 -44.43
CA LYS A 830 19.07 42.46 -45.63
C LYS A 830 17.62 42.77 -45.94
N ASP A 831 16.73 42.72 -44.95
CA ASP A 831 15.32 43.05 -45.08
C ASP A 831 15.12 44.53 -45.47
N SER A 832 15.90 45.44 -44.88
CA SER A 832 15.92 46.86 -45.27
C SER A 832 16.39 47.07 -46.72
N THR A 833 17.46 46.38 -47.16
CA THR A 833 17.90 46.43 -48.56
C THR A 833 16.94 45.76 -49.54
N ALA A 834 16.17 44.75 -49.13
CA ALA A 834 15.13 44.16 -49.95
C ALA A 834 13.97 45.16 -50.18
N VAL A 835 13.50 45.83 -49.12
CA VAL A 835 12.47 46.89 -49.21
C VAL A 835 12.96 48.06 -50.07
N THR A 836 14.23 48.48 -49.91
CA THR A 836 14.81 49.58 -50.69
C THR A 836 15.02 49.19 -52.17
N GLY A 837 15.40 47.94 -52.43
CA GLY A 837 15.56 47.40 -53.79
C GLY A 837 14.24 47.19 -54.53
N GLU A 838 13.14 46.95 -53.82
CA GLU A 838 11.79 46.78 -54.39
C GLU A 838 11.11 48.14 -54.67
N LEU A 839 11.38 49.15 -53.83
CA LEU A 839 11.02 50.56 -54.08
C LEU A 839 11.73 51.15 -55.31
N MET A 840 13.03 50.87 -55.47
CA MET A 840 13.79 51.33 -56.66
C MET A 840 13.37 50.61 -57.95
N ARG A 841 12.83 49.38 -57.87
CA ARG A 841 12.31 48.64 -59.02
C ARG A 841 10.93 49.10 -59.50
N HIS A 842 10.17 49.79 -58.65
CA HIS A 842 8.89 50.44 -59.00
C HIS A 842 9.08 51.90 -59.48
N MET A 843 10.30 52.43 -59.41
CA MET A 843 10.66 53.78 -59.88
C MET A 843 11.43 53.78 -61.23
N GLN A 844 11.53 52.62 -61.88
CA GLN A 844 11.86 52.46 -63.30
C GLN A 844 10.62 51.94 -64.03
#